data_AF-A0A7H8QRV6-F1
#
_entry.id   AF-A0A7H8QRV6-F1
#
_cell.length_a   1.000
_cell.length_b   1.000
_cell.length_c   1.000
_cell.angle_alpha   90.00
_cell.angle_beta   90.00
_cell.angle_gamma   90.00
#
_symmetry.space_group_name_H-M   'P 1'
#
loop_
_entity.id
_entity.type
_entity.pdbx_description
1 polymer ?
#
loop_
_entity_poly.entity_id
_entity_poly.type
_entity_poly.pdbx_seq_one_letter_code
_entity_poly.pdbx_strand_id
1 'polypeptide(L)'
;MALPEKMKAVVFNGPYSVAVEERPVPHIQDPTDVLVKVKYTALCGSELHVFRGHQPSKAGFIMGHEFTGTVVAVGGAVKSVAVGDTVVSPFTTSCGECFYCKQGYSSRCAKCLLFGCPLLDGSQADYVRVPWADGTLYKAPEGVDEKLLVLMADIFPTGYFAASNGFKEYTREQVSDLTAVVIGCGPVGLLAIINALEYKPKHLLAIDSVPARLEQARKLGAEPWNFQTDREGLDKRVKELTDGRGADVVIEVVGLSPALRTAFDLLRPWGTISSVGVHNAEIPWTGNEAYGKNLRIQMGRCPVRSIFPQALEVLKKKQHLLGFMADKIMPLGEAVEGYDIFDKMKAQKVDTTSSYKHPSFFAPSSFHPRNLSMAAATETHEIDMQVDDGLSDSYGRANLNEQGELDVQPKTDEEYAQTLLTLRAIVSSKEAGVIIGKAGKNVADLRDETGVKAGVSKVVQGVHDRVLTVTGGLQGCSRAYSIVAKGLLEGAPQVGMGGVVQNNGTHPIRLLISHNQMGTIIGRQGLKIKHIQDASGVRMVAQKEMLPQSTERIVEVQGTPEGIEKAIWEIGKCLLDDWQRGQGTVLYNPAVRVSLGGSGPVNNNAGAPGGGYGGGGGRSYNRTGNGADFSEPSGGYNRRSSGDGANRNLPLVTDEGEEIQTQNISIPSDMVGCIIGRGGTKISEIRRSSGARISIAKAPHDETGERMFTIMGSAQANEKALYLLYENLEAEKMRRSQQPQE
;
A
#
# COMPACT_ATOMS: atom_id res chain seq x y z
N MET A 1 0.32 -47.93 6.53
CA MET A 1 -0.49 -47.92 5.29
C MET A 1 0.35 -47.26 4.21
N ALA A 2 0.26 -47.74 2.96
CA ALA A 2 0.87 -47.03 1.84
C ALA A 2 0.18 -45.65 1.69
N LEU A 3 0.97 -44.61 1.44
CA LEU A 3 0.46 -43.28 1.13
C LEU A 3 -0.18 -43.29 -0.27
N PRO A 4 -1.23 -42.51 -0.52
CA PRO A 4 -1.78 -42.39 -1.87
C PRO A 4 -0.77 -41.71 -2.81
N GLU A 5 -0.89 -41.94 -4.12
CA GLU A 5 -0.01 -41.31 -5.12
C GLU A 5 -0.26 -39.80 -5.22
N LYS A 6 -1.54 -39.39 -5.13
CA LYS A 6 -1.99 -38.00 -5.22
C LYS A 6 -2.79 -37.58 -3.99
N MET A 7 -2.91 -36.28 -3.81
CA MET A 7 -3.67 -35.60 -2.76
C MET A 7 -4.32 -34.33 -3.29
N LYS A 8 -5.36 -33.87 -2.60
CA LYS A 8 -5.92 -32.54 -2.86
C LYS A 8 -5.05 -31.46 -2.23
N ALA A 9 -4.90 -30.36 -2.94
CA ALA A 9 -4.16 -29.19 -2.48
C ALA A 9 -4.72 -27.91 -3.09
N VAL A 10 -4.64 -26.80 -2.35
CA VAL A 10 -4.96 -25.46 -2.85
C VAL A 10 -3.70 -24.89 -3.49
N VAL A 11 -3.72 -24.74 -4.80
CA VAL A 11 -2.59 -24.27 -5.61
C VAL A 11 -2.80 -22.81 -5.98
N PHE A 12 -1.75 -22.00 -5.82
CA PHE A 12 -1.73 -20.63 -6.29
C PHE A 12 -1.37 -20.58 -7.77
N ASN A 13 -2.30 -20.11 -8.59
CA ASN A 13 -2.17 -20.02 -10.05
C ASN A 13 -1.91 -18.59 -10.54
N GLY A 14 -1.78 -17.63 -9.62
CA GLY A 14 -1.50 -16.22 -9.91
C GLY A 14 -2.43 -15.30 -9.12
N PRO A 15 -2.27 -13.97 -9.28
CA PRO A 15 -3.12 -13.01 -8.57
C PRO A 15 -4.61 -13.29 -8.77
N TYR A 16 -5.35 -13.33 -7.66
CA TYR A 16 -6.77 -13.67 -7.53
C TYR A 16 -7.14 -15.06 -8.06
N SER A 17 -6.17 -15.95 -8.24
CA SER A 17 -6.36 -17.28 -8.79
C SER A 17 -5.77 -18.35 -7.87
N VAL A 18 -6.66 -19.06 -7.17
CA VAL A 18 -6.35 -20.29 -6.45
C VAL A 18 -7.33 -21.38 -6.90
N ALA A 19 -6.86 -22.63 -6.96
CA ALA A 19 -7.68 -23.76 -7.32
C ALA A 19 -7.40 -24.95 -6.41
N VAL A 20 -8.41 -25.80 -6.18
CA VAL A 20 -8.20 -27.11 -5.56
C VAL A 20 -7.81 -28.09 -6.67
N GLU A 21 -6.59 -28.62 -6.58
CA GLU A 21 -5.99 -29.49 -7.59
C GLU A 21 -5.52 -30.81 -6.96
N GLU A 22 -5.41 -31.85 -7.78
CA GLU A 22 -4.75 -33.10 -7.42
C GLU A 22 -3.23 -32.96 -7.65
N ARG A 23 -2.45 -33.10 -6.58
CA ARG A 23 -0.98 -32.98 -6.59
C ARG A 23 -0.35 -34.27 -6.05
N PRO A 24 0.89 -34.62 -6.46
CA PRO A 24 1.58 -35.76 -5.87
C PRO A 24 1.73 -35.61 -4.35
N VAL A 25 1.55 -36.70 -3.60
CA VAL A 25 1.87 -36.69 -2.16
C VAL A 25 3.38 -36.48 -2.01
N PRO A 26 3.84 -35.52 -1.19
CA PRO A 26 5.26 -35.28 -1.04
C PRO A 26 5.93 -36.44 -0.29
N HIS A 27 7.19 -36.69 -0.61
CA HIS A 27 8.02 -37.69 0.04
C HIS A 27 9.05 -37.01 0.95
N ILE A 28 9.64 -37.81 1.86
CA ILE A 28 10.80 -37.40 2.65
C ILE A 28 11.96 -37.12 1.69
N GLN A 29 12.49 -35.89 1.70
CA GLN A 29 13.62 -35.49 0.85
C GLN A 29 14.94 -35.54 1.63
N ASP A 30 14.91 -35.10 2.89
CA ASP A 30 16.05 -35.10 3.78
C ASP A 30 15.80 -35.95 5.04
N PRO A 31 16.86 -36.50 5.68
CA PRO A 31 16.72 -37.26 6.93
C PRO A 31 16.09 -36.47 8.09
N THR A 32 16.04 -35.15 8.00
CA THR A 32 15.43 -34.25 9.00
C THR A 32 13.96 -33.94 8.74
N ASP A 33 13.39 -34.45 7.66
CA ASP A 33 12.02 -34.17 7.26
C ASP A 33 11.01 -35.05 7.98
N VAL A 34 9.78 -34.55 8.04
CA VAL A 34 8.59 -35.32 8.41
C VAL A 34 7.50 -35.10 7.37
N LEU A 35 6.68 -36.12 7.12
CA LEU A 35 5.42 -35.97 6.40
C LEU A 35 4.27 -35.95 7.40
N VAL A 36 3.42 -34.93 7.31
CA VAL A 36 2.24 -34.75 8.15
C VAL A 36 0.99 -34.88 7.31
N LYS A 37 0.04 -35.72 7.75
CA LYS A 37 -1.34 -35.70 7.25
C LYS A 37 -2.07 -34.56 7.95
N VAL A 38 -2.42 -33.53 7.19
CA VAL A 38 -3.03 -32.31 7.71
C VAL A 38 -4.43 -32.61 8.22
N LYS A 39 -4.77 -32.12 9.41
CA LYS A 39 -6.11 -32.23 9.98
C LYS A 39 -6.85 -30.90 9.90
N TYR A 40 -6.21 -29.83 10.36
CA TYR A 40 -6.69 -28.44 10.20
C TYR A 40 -5.59 -27.63 9.54
N THR A 41 -5.97 -26.80 8.58
CA THR A 41 -5.12 -25.77 8.01
C THR A 41 -5.91 -24.49 7.87
N ALA A 42 -5.32 -23.37 8.26
CA ALA A 42 -6.01 -22.10 8.31
C ALA A 42 -5.56 -21.16 7.21
N LEU A 43 -6.43 -20.19 6.93
CA LEU A 43 -6.18 -19.11 6.00
C LEU A 43 -5.72 -17.87 6.77
N CYS A 44 -4.59 -17.29 6.37
CA CYS A 44 -3.99 -16.12 7.04
C CYS A 44 -4.13 -14.85 6.20
N GLY A 45 -4.22 -13.69 6.87
CA GLY A 45 -4.23 -12.38 6.22
C GLY A 45 -2.99 -12.12 5.35
N SER A 46 -1.85 -12.70 5.74
CA SER A 46 -0.61 -12.58 4.97
C SER A 46 -0.67 -13.29 3.62
N GLU A 47 -1.44 -14.39 3.52
CA GLU A 47 -1.66 -15.12 2.27
C GLU A 47 -2.49 -14.30 1.29
N LEU A 48 -3.36 -13.41 1.78
CA LEU A 48 -4.08 -12.48 0.92
C LEU A 48 -3.15 -11.48 0.23
N HIS A 49 -1.96 -11.18 0.76
CA HIS A 49 -0.98 -10.34 0.04
C HIS A 49 -0.45 -11.04 -1.21
N VAL A 50 -0.22 -12.36 -1.13
CA VAL A 50 0.17 -13.18 -2.28
C VAL A 50 -1.02 -13.35 -3.23
N PHE A 51 -2.17 -13.73 -2.69
CA PHE A 51 -3.41 -13.89 -3.45
C PHE A 51 -3.76 -12.63 -4.24
N ARG A 52 -3.73 -11.43 -3.62
CA ARG A 52 -4.06 -10.16 -4.29
C ARG A 52 -2.95 -9.64 -5.23
N GLY A 53 -1.78 -10.28 -5.24
CA GLY A 53 -0.62 -9.84 -6.01
C GLY A 53 0.17 -8.67 -5.40
N HIS A 54 -0.15 -8.25 -4.18
CA HIS A 54 0.64 -7.23 -3.46
C HIS A 54 2.06 -7.70 -3.14
N GLN A 55 2.24 -9.00 -2.92
CA GLN A 55 3.54 -9.65 -2.80
C GLN A 55 3.80 -10.50 -4.07
N PRO A 56 4.64 -10.02 -5.00
CA PRO A 56 4.98 -10.77 -6.21
C PRO A 56 5.53 -12.15 -5.87
N SER A 57 4.87 -13.18 -6.39
CA SER A 57 5.20 -14.59 -6.14
C SER A 57 5.01 -15.40 -7.41
N LYS A 58 5.90 -16.36 -7.67
CA LYS A 58 5.73 -17.31 -8.78
C LYS A 58 4.54 -18.22 -8.50
N ALA A 59 3.72 -18.51 -9.51
CA ALA A 59 2.63 -19.47 -9.41
C ALA A 59 3.14 -20.92 -9.31
N GLY A 60 2.24 -21.85 -8.97
CA GLY A 60 2.42 -23.30 -9.05
C GLY A 60 2.75 -24.02 -7.73
N PHE A 61 2.77 -23.29 -6.61
CA PHE A 61 3.00 -23.86 -5.28
C PHE A 61 1.68 -23.99 -4.48
N ILE A 62 1.69 -24.89 -3.50
CA ILE A 62 0.56 -25.13 -2.60
C ILE A 62 0.52 -24.06 -1.51
N MET A 63 -0.64 -23.45 -1.26
CA MET A 63 -0.84 -22.41 -0.24
C MET A 63 -0.90 -22.99 1.20
N GLY A 64 -0.92 -22.14 2.23
CA GLY A 64 -1.13 -22.55 3.62
C GLY A 64 0.14 -22.61 4.46
N HIS A 65 0.18 -21.88 5.57
CA HIS A 65 1.26 -21.96 6.55
C HIS A 65 0.84 -22.18 8.00
N GLU A 66 -0.46 -22.33 8.25
CA GLU A 66 -1.00 -22.56 9.59
C GLU A 66 -1.62 -23.95 9.64
N PHE A 67 -1.01 -24.93 10.29
CA PHE A 67 -1.56 -26.29 10.30
C PHE A 67 -1.29 -27.12 11.54
N THR A 68 -2.20 -28.08 11.74
CA THR A 68 -2.06 -29.22 12.65
C THR A 68 -2.28 -30.52 11.87
N GLY A 69 -1.77 -31.63 12.39
CA GLY A 69 -1.97 -32.91 11.73
C GLY A 69 -1.31 -34.07 12.45
N THR A 70 -1.34 -35.24 11.82
CA THR A 70 -0.72 -36.47 12.33
C THR A 70 0.52 -36.80 11.52
N VAL A 71 1.63 -37.12 12.19
CA VAL A 71 2.87 -37.57 11.54
C VAL A 71 2.63 -38.95 10.90
N VAL A 72 2.94 -39.07 9.60
CA VAL A 72 2.73 -40.31 8.83
C VAL A 72 4.02 -40.92 8.27
N ALA A 73 5.09 -40.13 8.13
CA ALA A 73 6.43 -40.61 7.81
C ALA A 73 7.49 -39.71 8.44
N VAL A 74 8.66 -40.28 8.77
CA VAL A 74 9.72 -39.61 9.52
C VAL A 74 11.07 -39.93 8.89
N GLY A 75 11.91 -38.92 8.66
CA GLY A 75 13.29 -39.08 8.21
C GLY A 75 14.20 -39.63 9.31
N GLY A 76 15.28 -40.31 8.92
CA GLY A 76 16.13 -41.07 9.86
C GLY A 76 16.90 -40.25 10.91
N ALA A 77 16.95 -38.92 10.80
CA ALA A 77 17.64 -38.04 11.74
C ALA A 77 16.70 -37.32 12.73
N VAL A 78 15.38 -37.47 12.58
CA VAL A 78 14.36 -36.85 13.45
C VAL A 78 14.27 -37.59 14.78
N LYS A 79 14.20 -36.83 15.88
CA LYS A 79 14.20 -37.39 17.26
C LYS A 79 13.04 -36.94 18.12
N SER A 80 12.41 -35.81 17.78
CA SER A 80 11.40 -35.16 18.61
C SER A 80 9.98 -35.69 18.41
N VAL A 81 9.69 -36.29 17.25
CA VAL A 81 8.36 -36.79 16.86
C VAL A 81 8.46 -38.15 16.17
N ALA A 82 7.39 -38.94 16.25
CA ALA A 82 7.25 -40.26 15.66
C ALA A 82 5.94 -40.39 14.87
N VAL A 83 5.86 -41.40 14.00
CA VAL A 83 4.62 -41.74 13.28
C VAL A 83 3.48 -41.97 14.27
N GLY A 84 2.34 -41.31 14.03
CA GLY A 84 1.17 -41.33 14.90
C GLY A 84 1.07 -40.13 15.85
N ASP A 85 2.15 -39.37 16.07
CA ASP A 85 2.08 -38.15 16.88
C ASP A 85 1.19 -37.09 16.21
N THR A 86 0.32 -36.46 16.98
CA THR A 86 -0.37 -35.24 16.56
C THR A 86 0.55 -34.04 16.80
N VAL A 87 0.65 -33.14 15.82
CA VAL A 87 1.59 -32.02 15.82
C VAL A 87 0.92 -30.72 15.38
N VAL A 88 1.54 -29.61 15.77
CA VAL A 88 1.28 -28.27 15.26
C VAL A 88 2.60 -27.67 14.76
N SER A 89 2.55 -26.98 13.63
CA SER A 89 3.73 -26.37 13.04
C SER A 89 3.69 -24.86 13.15
N PRO A 90 4.73 -24.21 13.71
CA PRO A 90 5.04 -22.82 13.40
C PRO A 90 5.06 -22.58 11.88
N PHE A 91 4.61 -21.41 11.44
CA PHE A 91 4.49 -21.06 10.03
C PHE A 91 5.82 -20.93 9.25
N THR A 92 6.95 -21.00 9.95
CA THR A 92 8.28 -21.04 9.33
C THR A 92 9.12 -22.17 9.88
N THR A 93 9.96 -22.77 9.02
CA THR A 93 10.90 -23.80 9.42
C THR A 93 12.04 -23.21 10.26
N SER A 94 12.57 -24.01 11.18
CA SER A 94 13.68 -23.63 12.05
C SER A 94 14.66 -24.79 12.20
N CYS A 95 15.95 -24.54 12.00
CA CYS A 95 16.98 -25.60 12.11
C CYS A 95 17.35 -25.96 13.55
N GLY A 96 17.02 -25.12 14.53
CA GLY A 96 17.34 -25.35 15.95
C GLY A 96 18.80 -25.13 16.36
N GLU A 97 19.74 -25.06 15.41
CA GLU A 97 21.18 -25.10 15.70
C GLU A 97 21.97 -23.82 15.34
N CYS A 98 21.44 -22.98 14.44
CA CYS A 98 22.14 -21.78 13.99
C CYS A 98 22.19 -20.69 15.07
N PHE A 99 23.03 -19.67 14.86
CA PHE A 99 23.18 -18.51 15.76
C PHE A 99 21.83 -17.92 16.21
N TYR A 100 20.92 -17.68 15.27
CA TYR A 100 19.61 -17.10 15.55
C TYR A 100 18.70 -18.04 16.35
N CYS A 101 18.66 -19.33 15.99
CA CYS A 101 17.86 -20.31 16.71
C CYS A 101 18.32 -20.47 18.17
N LYS A 102 19.63 -20.54 18.40
CA LYS A 102 20.21 -20.69 19.75
C LYS A 102 19.92 -19.50 20.67
N GLN A 103 19.64 -18.32 20.11
CA GLN A 103 19.29 -17.11 20.87
C GLN A 103 17.79 -16.83 20.96
N GLY A 104 16.93 -17.73 20.49
CA GLY A 104 15.48 -17.50 20.49
C GLY A 104 14.98 -16.54 19.40
N TYR A 105 15.76 -16.33 18.35
CA TYR A 105 15.40 -15.54 17.17
C TYR A 105 14.99 -16.43 16.01
N SER A 106 14.15 -17.44 16.26
CA SER A 106 13.77 -18.45 15.26
C SER A 106 13.15 -17.87 13.98
N SER A 107 12.51 -16.70 14.05
CA SER A 107 11.99 -16.00 12.86
C SER A 107 13.09 -15.54 11.90
N ARG A 108 14.37 -15.62 12.26
CA ARG A 108 15.53 -15.33 11.42
C ARG A 108 16.51 -16.49 11.37
N CYS A 109 16.01 -17.71 11.54
CA CYS A 109 16.79 -18.93 11.30
C CYS A 109 17.54 -18.85 9.94
N ALA A 110 18.81 -19.22 9.91
CA ALA A 110 19.64 -19.17 8.69
C ALA A 110 19.14 -20.12 7.59
N LYS A 111 18.39 -21.16 7.95
CA LYS A 111 17.75 -22.13 7.04
C LYS A 111 16.21 -21.95 7.00
N CYS A 112 15.72 -20.77 7.37
CA CYS A 112 14.29 -20.49 7.46
C CYS A 112 13.63 -20.54 6.08
N LEU A 113 12.56 -21.32 5.97
CA LEU A 113 11.61 -21.30 4.86
C LEU A 113 10.22 -20.98 5.41
N LEU A 114 9.41 -20.31 4.59
CA LEU A 114 8.00 -20.06 4.84
C LEU A 114 7.19 -21.18 4.17
N PHE A 115 6.26 -21.81 4.88
CA PHE A 115 5.31 -22.71 4.22
C PHE A 115 4.40 -21.93 3.28
N GLY A 116 4.00 -22.53 2.17
CA GLY A 116 3.15 -21.84 1.20
C GLY A 116 3.89 -20.73 0.45
N CYS A 117 5.09 -21.05 -0.03
CA CYS A 117 5.82 -20.17 -0.94
C CYS A 117 6.52 -21.00 -2.05
N PRO A 118 7.06 -20.35 -3.10
CA PRO A 118 7.71 -21.08 -4.21
C PRO A 118 8.89 -21.99 -3.80
N LEU A 119 9.48 -21.78 -2.63
CA LEU A 119 10.59 -22.60 -2.12
C LEU A 119 10.13 -23.77 -1.24
N LEU A 120 8.90 -23.72 -0.73
CA LEU A 120 8.35 -24.74 0.16
C LEU A 120 6.82 -24.72 0.07
N ASP A 121 6.27 -25.81 -0.47
CA ASP A 121 4.83 -26.03 -0.51
C ASP A 121 4.19 -25.92 0.88
N GLY A 122 2.97 -25.42 0.88
CA GLY A 122 2.17 -25.18 2.06
C GLY A 122 1.33 -26.36 2.51
N SER A 123 0.43 -26.05 3.43
CA SER A 123 -0.34 -27.00 4.22
C SER A 123 -1.84 -26.98 3.94
N GLN A 124 -2.32 -26.14 3.03
CA GLN A 124 -3.66 -26.26 2.46
C GLN A 124 -3.72 -27.44 1.47
N ALA A 125 -3.44 -28.64 1.99
CA ALA A 125 -3.39 -29.91 1.29
C ALA A 125 -3.67 -31.07 2.25
N ASP A 126 -3.92 -32.27 1.75
CA ASP A 126 -4.10 -33.44 2.63
C ASP A 126 -2.81 -33.84 3.35
N TYR A 127 -1.65 -33.60 2.73
CA TYR A 127 -0.33 -33.89 3.30
C TYR A 127 0.64 -32.73 3.07
N VAL A 128 1.56 -32.52 4.02
CA VAL A 128 2.60 -31.49 3.94
C VAL A 128 3.94 -32.05 4.43
N ARG A 129 5.01 -31.73 3.69
CA ARG A 129 6.39 -32.04 4.09
C ARG A 129 6.92 -30.93 4.99
N VAL A 130 7.51 -31.31 6.11
CA VAL A 130 8.05 -30.40 7.13
C VAL A 130 9.56 -30.60 7.25
N PRO A 131 10.37 -29.70 6.68
CA PRO A 131 11.81 -29.71 6.86
C PRO A 131 12.21 -29.34 8.29
N TRP A 132 13.39 -29.82 8.72
CA TRP A 132 13.95 -29.52 10.04
C TRP A 132 12.94 -29.82 11.16
N ALA A 133 12.31 -31.00 11.15
CA ALA A 133 11.16 -31.30 11.99
C ALA A 133 11.41 -31.05 13.48
N ASP A 134 12.57 -31.44 14.01
CA ASP A 134 12.94 -31.23 15.42
C ASP A 134 13.03 -29.76 15.83
N GLY A 135 13.47 -28.91 14.91
CA GLY A 135 13.54 -27.48 15.14
C GLY A 135 12.26 -26.74 14.80
N THR A 136 11.32 -27.36 14.07
CA THR A 136 10.08 -26.72 13.60
C THR A 136 8.87 -27.17 14.42
N LEU A 137 8.55 -28.47 14.45
CA LEU A 137 7.30 -29.00 14.97
C LEU A 137 7.23 -28.97 16.51
N TYR A 138 6.00 -28.85 17.00
CA TYR A 138 5.63 -29.21 18.35
C TYR A 138 4.65 -30.38 18.33
N LYS A 139 4.83 -31.35 19.23
CA LYS A 139 3.76 -32.28 19.56
C LYS A 139 2.57 -31.50 20.10
N ALA A 140 1.37 -31.93 19.74
CA ALA A 140 0.13 -31.32 20.21
C ALA A 140 0.13 -31.31 21.75
N PRO A 141 0.04 -30.13 22.37
CA PRO A 141 0.06 -30.01 23.82
C PRO A 141 -1.27 -30.48 24.41
N GLU A 142 -1.22 -31.05 25.61
CA GLU A 142 -2.42 -31.41 26.37
C GLU A 142 -3.20 -30.16 26.83
N GLY A 143 -4.52 -30.31 26.97
CA GLY A 143 -5.40 -29.28 27.54
C GLY A 143 -5.72 -28.10 26.63
N VAL A 144 -5.48 -28.22 25.32
CA VAL A 144 -5.90 -27.25 24.30
C VAL A 144 -6.99 -27.88 23.44
N ASP A 145 -8.08 -27.16 23.20
CA ASP A 145 -9.09 -27.57 22.22
C ASP A 145 -8.43 -27.76 20.86
N GLU A 146 -8.60 -28.93 20.27
CA GLU A 146 -7.99 -29.33 19.02
C GLU A 146 -8.27 -28.32 17.89
N LYS A 147 -9.47 -27.75 17.83
CA LYS A 147 -9.85 -26.77 16.80
C LYS A 147 -9.09 -25.45 16.96
N LEU A 148 -8.73 -25.09 18.18
CA LEU A 148 -8.01 -23.86 18.50
C LEU A 148 -6.49 -24.04 18.45
N LEU A 149 -6.00 -25.28 18.42
CA LEU A 149 -4.57 -25.56 18.36
C LEU A 149 -3.91 -24.97 17.11
N VAL A 150 -4.63 -24.89 15.98
CA VAL A 150 -4.11 -24.29 14.74
C VAL A 150 -3.71 -22.82 14.91
N LEU A 151 -4.33 -22.10 15.86
CA LEU A 151 -3.96 -20.72 16.17
C LEU A 151 -2.52 -20.59 16.68
N MET A 152 -1.95 -21.66 17.26
CA MET A 152 -0.56 -21.72 17.71
C MET A 152 0.46 -21.86 16.57
N ALA A 153 0.01 -22.09 15.34
CA ALA A 153 0.88 -22.10 14.18
C ALA A 153 1.41 -20.70 13.82
N ASP A 154 0.61 -19.66 14.04
CA ASP A 154 0.98 -18.27 13.74
C ASP A 154 0.28 -17.26 14.67
N ILE A 155 -1.02 -17.01 14.45
CA ILE A 155 -1.64 -15.76 14.90
C ILE A 155 -1.72 -15.59 16.43
N PHE A 156 -1.84 -16.68 17.20
CA PHE A 156 -1.85 -16.59 18.66
C PHE A 156 -0.46 -16.24 19.22
N PRO A 157 0.62 -16.97 18.90
CA PRO A 157 1.98 -16.54 19.20
C PRO A 157 2.31 -15.14 18.68
N THR A 158 1.84 -14.75 17.49
CA THR A 158 2.06 -13.41 16.94
C THR A 158 1.38 -12.33 17.80
N GLY A 159 0.14 -12.55 18.25
CA GLY A 159 -0.52 -11.67 19.22
C GLY A 159 0.21 -11.61 20.57
N TYR A 160 0.68 -12.75 21.08
CA TYR A 160 1.51 -12.82 22.29
C TYR A 160 2.82 -12.04 22.13
N PHE A 161 3.51 -12.20 21.00
CA PHE A 161 4.75 -11.49 20.69
C PHE A 161 4.54 -9.98 20.65
N ALA A 162 3.45 -9.54 20.03
CA ALA A 162 3.07 -8.13 19.96
C ALA A 162 2.88 -7.54 21.36
N ALA A 163 2.12 -8.21 22.23
CA ALA A 163 1.94 -7.79 23.62
C ALA A 163 3.25 -7.83 24.42
N SER A 164 4.00 -8.93 24.33
CA SER A 164 5.26 -9.10 25.06
C SER A 164 6.28 -8.02 24.71
N ASN A 165 6.43 -7.66 23.44
CA ASN A 165 7.33 -6.58 23.04
C ASN A 165 6.91 -5.21 23.60
N GLY A 166 5.61 -4.96 23.75
CA GLY A 166 5.09 -3.72 24.32
C GLY A 166 5.36 -3.60 25.82
N PHE A 167 5.29 -4.72 26.55
CA PHE A 167 5.34 -4.70 28.02
C PHE A 167 6.64 -5.20 28.66
N LYS A 168 7.52 -5.92 27.93
CA LYS A 168 8.71 -6.61 28.51
C LYS A 168 9.68 -5.71 29.30
N GLU A 169 9.66 -4.41 29.02
CA GLU A 169 10.53 -3.42 29.63
C GLU A 169 9.95 -2.81 30.91
N TYR A 170 8.74 -3.21 31.29
CA TYR A 170 8.03 -2.70 32.45
C TYR A 170 7.88 -3.82 33.49
N THR A 171 8.06 -3.46 34.75
CA THR A 171 7.69 -4.32 35.88
C THR A 171 6.18 -4.46 35.98
N ARG A 172 5.70 -5.51 36.65
CA ARG A 172 4.25 -5.75 36.79
C ARG A 172 3.55 -4.59 37.50
N GLU A 173 4.22 -4.01 38.48
CA GLU A 173 3.76 -2.86 39.26
C GLU A 173 3.67 -1.61 38.37
N GLN A 174 4.63 -1.39 37.48
CA GLN A 174 4.54 -0.31 36.49
C GLN A 174 3.39 -0.54 35.52
N VAL A 175 3.19 -1.77 35.04
CA VAL A 175 2.12 -2.07 34.07
C VAL A 175 0.74 -1.69 34.61
N SER A 176 0.47 -1.91 35.90
CA SER A 176 -0.83 -1.56 36.49
C SER A 176 -1.19 -0.06 36.46
N ASP A 177 -0.24 0.81 36.10
CA ASP A 177 -0.47 2.24 35.89
C ASP A 177 -0.48 2.66 34.41
N LEU A 178 -0.16 1.75 33.47
CA LEU A 178 0.00 2.10 32.06
C LEU A 178 -1.33 2.17 31.31
N THR A 179 -1.38 3.10 30.36
CA THR A 179 -2.37 3.11 29.28
C THR A 179 -1.76 2.50 28.02
N ALA A 180 -2.36 1.41 27.55
CA ALA A 180 -1.96 0.72 26.34
C ALA A 180 -3.02 0.87 25.24
N VAL A 181 -2.57 0.87 23.98
CA VAL A 181 -3.41 1.00 22.80
C VAL A 181 -3.07 -0.10 21.82
N VAL A 182 -4.07 -0.83 21.31
CA VAL A 182 -3.93 -1.78 20.20
C VAL A 182 -4.55 -1.16 18.95
N ILE A 183 -3.76 -1.04 17.88
CA ILE A 183 -4.20 -0.52 16.57
C ILE A 183 -4.39 -1.70 15.62
N GLY A 184 -5.64 -1.88 15.18
CA GLY A 184 -6.10 -3.01 14.37
C GLY A 184 -6.76 -4.07 15.23
N CYS A 185 -8.03 -4.38 14.94
CA CYS A 185 -8.83 -5.40 15.60
C CYS A 185 -9.15 -6.58 14.66
N GLY A 186 -8.25 -6.87 13.72
CA GLY A 186 -8.26 -8.14 12.97
C GLY A 186 -7.88 -9.33 13.87
N PRO A 187 -7.75 -10.56 13.33
CA PRO A 187 -7.50 -11.76 14.14
C PRO A 187 -6.29 -11.64 15.06
N VAL A 188 -5.14 -11.20 14.54
CA VAL A 188 -3.92 -10.97 15.34
C VAL A 188 -4.14 -9.90 16.40
N GLY A 189 -4.87 -8.82 16.09
CA GLY A 189 -5.17 -7.73 17.03
C GLY A 189 -6.04 -8.17 18.20
N LEU A 190 -7.08 -8.96 17.93
CA LEU A 190 -7.94 -9.53 18.97
C LEU A 190 -7.15 -10.47 19.89
N LEU A 191 -6.23 -11.27 19.33
CA LEU A 191 -5.33 -12.10 20.13
C LEU A 191 -4.29 -11.26 20.89
N ALA A 192 -3.81 -10.16 20.31
CA ALA A 192 -2.93 -9.22 21.00
C ALA A 192 -3.64 -8.54 22.18
N ILE A 193 -4.93 -8.22 22.08
CA ILE A 193 -5.75 -7.70 23.19
C ILE A 193 -5.81 -8.71 24.34
N ILE A 194 -6.12 -9.98 24.05
CA ILE A 194 -6.18 -11.05 25.06
C ILE A 194 -4.83 -11.19 25.78
N ASN A 195 -3.74 -11.19 25.02
CA ASN A 195 -2.40 -11.30 25.58
C ASN A 195 -1.98 -10.03 26.34
N ALA A 196 -2.36 -8.84 25.89
CA ALA A 196 -2.09 -7.58 26.58
C ALA A 196 -2.82 -7.50 27.94
N LEU A 197 -4.06 -8.00 28.01
CA LEU A 197 -4.84 -8.04 29.25
C LEU A 197 -4.22 -8.94 30.34
N GLU A 198 -3.40 -9.92 29.99
CA GLU A 198 -2.66 -10.72 30.98
C GLU A 198 -1.61 -9.91 31.75
N TYR A 199 -1.09 -8.85 31.14
CA TYR A 199 -0.19 -7.91 31.80
C TYR A 199 -0.94 -6.96 32.75
N LYS A 200 -2.28 -6.89 32.65
CA LYS A 200 -3.18 -6.06 33.46
C LYS A 200 -2.84 -4.55 33.42
N PRO A 201 -2.73 -3.94 32.22
CA PRO A 201 -2.60 -2.49 32.14
C PRO A 201 -3.81 -1.79 32.77
N LYS A 202 -3.62 -0.58 33.28
CA LYS A 202 -4.70 0.22 33.87
C LYS A 202 -5.82 0.47 32.87
N HIS A 203 -5.44 0.78 31.63
CA HIS A 203 -6.34 1.02 30.52
C HIS A 203 -5.82 0.31 29.27
N LEU A 204 -6.72 -0.33 28.53
CA LEU A 204 -6.43 -0.92 27.22
C LEU A 204 -7.48 -0.44 26.23
N LEU A 205 -7.05 0.34 25.24
CA LEU A 205 -7.89 0.80 24.15
C LEU A 205 -7.64 -0.04 22.90
N ALA A 206 -8.68 -0.27 22.11
CA ALA A 206 -8.61 -1.01 20.86
C ALA A 206 -9.17 -0.15 19.72
N ILE A 207 -8.39 0.07 18.68
CA ILE A 207 -8.69 0.97 17.58
C ILE A 207 -8.88 0.16 16.28
N ASP A 208 -9.96 0.43 15.55
CA ASP A 208 -10.24 -0.11 14.21
C ASP A 208 -11.27 0.79 13.51
N SER A 209 -11.56 0.54 12.24
CA SER A 209 -12.63 1.22 11.50
C SER A 209 -13.91 0.39 11.42
N VAL A 210 -13.83 -0.92 11.67
CA VAL A 210 -14.94 -1.87 11.50
C VAL A 210 -15.69 -2.08 12.81
N PRO A 211 -16.98 -1.67 12.91
CA PRO A 211 -17.75 -1.76 14.16
C PRO A 211 -17.85 -3.17 14.74
N ALA A 212 -17.99 -4.21 13.89
CA ALA A 212 -18.08 -5.60 14.35
C ALA A 212 -16.79 -6.09 15.03
N ARG A 213 -15.61 -5.60 14.58
CA ARG A 213 -14.32 -5.94 15.20
C ARG A 213 -14.13 -5.22 16.53
N LEU A 214 -14.54 -3.96 16.60
CA LEU A 214 -14.56 -3.16 17.83
C LEU A 214 -15.50 -3.77 18.87
N GLU A 215 -16.64 -4.29 18.45
CA GLU A 215 -17.57 -5.00 19.32
C GLU A 215 -16.92 -6.25 19.93
N GLN A 216 -16.16 -7.00 19.13
CA GLN A 216 -15.43 -8.15 19.60
C GLN A 216 -14.31 -7.76 20.59
N ALA A 217 -13.57 -6.70 20.29
CA ALA A 217 -12.56 -6.15 21.20
C ALA A 217 -13.16 -5.74 22.56
N ARG A 218 -14.37 -5.14 22.54
CA ARG A 218 -15.14 -4.79 23.75
C ARG A 218 -15.48 -6.00 24.59
N LYS A 219 -16.01 -7.06 23.97
CA LYS A 219 -16.33 -8.32 24.66
C LYS A 219 -15.09 -8.98 25.29
N LEU A 220 -13.92 -8.81 24.68
CA LEU A 220 -12.65 -9.30 25.23
C LEU A 220 -12.12 -8.44 26.39
N GLY A 221 -12.63 -7.23 26.58
CA GLY A 221 -12.30 -6.35 27.71
C GLY A 221 -11.49 -5.09 27.37
N ALA A 222 -11.30 -4.77 26.09
CA ALA A 222 -10.68 -3.50 25.67
C ALA A 222 -11.75 -2.40 25.44
N GLU A 223 -11.37 -1.14 25.63
CA GLU A 223 -12.22 0.02 25.31
C GLU A 223 -12.17 0.29 23.79
N PRO A 224 -13.27 0.12 23.04
CA PRO A 224 -13.25 0.24 21.58
C PRO A 224 -13.30 1.70 21.11
N TRP A 225 -12.53 2.02 20.08
CA TRP A 225 -12.49 3.34 19.44
C TRP A 225 -12.51 3.24 17.92
N ASN A 226 -13.48 3.91 17.28
CA ASN A 226 -13.52 4.03 15.84
C ASN A 226 -12.83 5.33 15.39
N PHE A 227 -11.61 5.20 14.84
CA PHE A 227 -10.81 6.35 14.45
C PHE A 227 -11.34 7.08 13.21
N GLN A 228 -12.19 6.45 12.39
CA GLN A 228 -12.78 7.12 11.23
C GLN A 228 -13.91 8.06 11.63
N THR A 229 -14.66 7.72 12.69
CA THR A 229 -15.80 8.53 13.14
C THR A 229 -15.42 9.53 14.23
N ASP A 230 -14.43 9.22 15.07
CA ASP A 230 -14.06 10.08 16.20
C ASP A 230 -12.55 10.01 16.52
N ARG A 231 -11.73 10.54 15.61
CA ARG A 231 -10.27 10.61 15.81
C ARG A 231 -9.89 11.55 16.96
N GLU A 232 -10.47 12.75 16.99
CA GLU A 232 -10.18 13.72 18.03
C GLU A 232 -10.56 13.21 19.42
N GLY A 233 -11.69 12.51 19.54
CA GLY A 233 -12.14 11.91 20.79
C GLY A 233 -11.16 10.85 21.28
N LEU A 234 -10.62 10.01 20.39
CA LEU A 234 -9.57 9.05 20.74
C LEU A 234 -8.32 9.76 21.29
N ASP A 235 -7.83 10.81 20.60
CA ASP A 235 -6.63 11.53 21.04
C ASP A 235 -6.87 12.22 22.40
N LYS A 236 -8.08 12.78 22.62
CA LYS A 236 -8.49 13.36 23.91
C LYS A 236 -8.56 12.27 24.99
N ARG A 237 -9.19 11.14 24.71
CA ARG A 237 -9.33 10.02 25.65
C ARG A 237 -7.97 9.50 26.11
N VAL A 238 -7.04 9.28 25.18
CA VAL A 238 -5.70 8.82 25.53
C VAL A 238 -4.99 9.83 26.42
N LYS A 239 -5.12 11.13 26.14
CA LYS A 239 -4.55 12.20 26.97
C LYS A 239 -5.22 12.28 28.35
N GLU A 240 -6.54 12.19 28.42
CA GLU A 240 -7.29 12.20 29.68
C GLU A 240 -6.86 11.05 30.60
N LEU A 241 -6.65 9.86 30.05
CA LEU A 241 -6.20 8.68 30.80
C LEU A 241 -4.75 8.76 31.27
N THR A 242 -3.96 9.71 30.75
CA THR A 242 -2.50 9.77 30.93
C THR A 242 -2.01 11.14 31.40
N ASP A 243 -2.89 12.00 31.90
CA ASP A 243 -2.58 13.37 32.34
C ASP A 243 -1.90 14.19 31.24
N GLY A 244 -2.37 14.04 30.00
CA GLY A 244 -1.89 14.75 28.82
C GLY A 244 -0.65 14.15 28.15
N ARG A 245 -0.06 13.08 28.70
CA ARG A 245 1.22 12.53 28.22
C ARG A 245 1.12 11.77 26.90
N GLY A 246 0.06 11.00 26.70
CA GLY A 246 -0.05 10.00 25.63
C GLY A 246 0.10 8.56 26.14
N ALA A 247 -0.18 7.58 25.29
CA ALA A 247 -0.13 6.16 25.64
C ALA A 247 1.30 5.70 25.96
N ASP A 248 1.44 4.84 26.98
CA ASP A 248 2.71 4.27 27.41
C ASP A 248 3.21 3.19 26.44
N VAL A 249 2.26 2.40 25.93
CA VAL A 249 2.49 1.27 25.03
C VAL A 249 1.51 1.35 23.87
N VAL A 250 2.01 1.25 22.65
CA VAL A 250 1.17 1.09 21.46
C VAL A 250 1.56 -0.19 20.74
N ILE A 251 0.58 -1.07 20.53
CA ILE A 251 0.71 -2.32 19.79
C ILE A 251 0.05 -2.12 18.42
N GLU A 252 0.84 -2.17 17.36
CA GLU A 252 0.40 -1.93 15.98
C GLU A 252 0.45 -3.25 15.19
N VAL A 253 -0.70 -3.68 14.67
CA VAL A 253 -0.86 -5.00 14.00
C VAL A 253 -1.45 -4.89 12.60
N VAL A 254 -1.47 -3.70 11.99
CA VAL A 254 -2.09 -3.43 10.69
C VAL A 254 -1.06 -3.53 9.56
N GLY A 255 0.13 -2.96 9.73
CA GLY A 255 1.20 -2.98 8.71
C GLY A 255 1.10 -1.88 7.66
N LEU A 256 0.39 -0.78 7.96
CA LEU A 256 0.26 0.37 7.07
C LEU A 256 0.91 1.62 7.66
N SER A 257 1.53 2.45 6.82
CA SER A 257 2.17 3.70 7.26
C SER A 257 1.22 4.62 8.05
N PRO A 258 -0.06 4.83 7.68
CA PRO A 258 -0.98 5.63 8.50
C PRO A 258 -1.25 5.03 9.90
N ALA A 259 -1.28 3.71 10.03
CA ALA A 259 -1.45 3.03 11.31
C ALA A 259 -0.20 3.21 12.19
N LEU A 260 0.99 3.09 11.59
CA LEU A 260 2.26 3.31 12.27
C LEU A 260 2.45 4.79 12.66
N ARG A 261 1.99 5.73 11.82
CA ARG A 261 1.92 7.16 12.14
C ARG A 261 1.02 7.42 13.34
N THR A 262 -0.18 6.84 13.33
CA THR A 262 -1.10 6.91 14.47
C THR A 262 -0.45 6.37 15.75
N ALA A 263 0.27 5.25 15.64
CA ALA A 263 0.99 4.68 16.78
C ALA A 263 2.01 5.65 17.34
N PHE A 264 2.79 6.29 16.45
CA PHE A 264 3.72 7.34 16.83
C PHE A 264 3.02 8.50 17.51
N ASP A 265 1.97 9.07 16.92
CA ASP A 265 1.30 10.27 17.42
C ASP A 265 0.65 10.06 18.80
N LEU A 266 0.03 8.89 19.03
CA LEU A 266 -0.59 8.54 20.30
C LEU A 266 0.41 8.25 21.42
N LEU A 267 1.64 7.86 21.06
CA LEU A 267 2.67 7.48 22.03
C LEU A 267 3.19 8.68 22.81
N ARG A 268 3.33 8.56 24.13
CA ARG A 268 4.06 9.56 24.92
C ARG A 268 5.58 9.50 24.66
N PRO A 269 6.33 10.57 24.99
CA PRO A 269 7.78 10.47 25.08
C PRO A 269 8.22 9.33 26.01
N TRP A 270 9.31 8.64 25.66
CA TRP A 270 9.80 7.43 26.34
C TRP A 270 8.81 6.25 26.36
N GLY A 271 7.81 6.26 25.48
CA GLY A 271 6.88 5.14 25.29
C GLY A 271 7.47 4.02 24.44
N THR A 272 6.74 2.91 24.32
CA THR A 272 7.12 1.74 23.50
C THR A 272 6.10 1.45 22.41
N ILE A 273 6.56 1.34 21.16
CA ILE A 273 5.77 0.81 20.04
C ILE A 273 6.21 -0.63 19.76
N SER A 274 5.25 -1.55 19.80
CA SER A 274 5.42 -2.91 19.31
C SER A 274 4.65 -3.05 18.00
N SER A 275 5.37 -3.15 16.88
CA SER A 275 4.77 -3.25 15.54
C SER A 275 5.08 -4.60 14.92
N VAL A 276 4.05 -5.41 14.73
CA VAL A 276 4.15 -6.74 14.09
C VAL A 276 3.41 -6.82 12.76
N GLY A 277 2.74 -5.72 12.36
CA GLY A 277 2.19 -5.56 11.02
C GLY A 277 3.29 -5.60 9.94
N VAL A 278 2.96 -6.09 8.75
CA VAL A 278 3.90 -6.22 7.64
C VAL A 278 4.03 -4.88 6.90
N HIS A 279 5.05 -4.09 7.25
CA HIS A 279 5.35 -2.80 6.60
C HIS A 279 6.23 -2.97 5.36
N ASN A 280 5.81 -2.36 4.24
CA ASN A 280 6.58 -2.33 2.98
C ASN A 280 6.94 -0.89 2.53
N ALA A 281 6.50 0.11 3.28
CA ALA A 281 6.68 1.53 2.98
C ALA A 281 7.64 2.19 3.98
N GLU A 282 7.94 3.47 3.76
CA GLU A 282 8.78 4.25 4.65
C GLU A 282 8.16 4.44 6.05
N ILE A 283 9.03 4.62 7.03
CA ILE A 283 8.66 4.94 8.40
C ILE A 283 8.06 6.36 8.43
N PRO A 284 6.84 6.56 8.96
CA PRO A 284 6.07 7.79 8.78
C PRO A 284 6.39 8.88 9.82
N TRP A 285 7.66 9.03 10.17
CA TRP A 285 8.17 10.13 10.98
C TRP A 285 9.64 10.39 10.65
N THR A 286 10.07 11.61 10.91
CA THR A 286 11.45 12.05 10.71
C THR A 286 12.36 11.62 11.86
N GLY A 287 13.68 11.66 11.63
CA GLY A 287 14.67 11.48 12.70
C GLY A 287 14.53 12.52 13.82
N ASN A 288 14.14 13.76 13.48
CA ASN A 288 13.93 14.83 14.47
C ASN A 288 12.71 14.54 15.36
N GLU A 289 11.59 14.12 14.77
CA GLU A 289 10.41 13.67 15.53
C GLU A 289 10.77 12.50 16.47
N ALA A 290 11.51 11.51 15.98
CA ALA A 290 11.97 10.38 16.80
C ALA A 290 12.89 10.82 17.95
N TYR A 291 13.85 11.71 17.67
CA TYR A 291 14.75 12.29 18.67
C TYR A 291 13.97 13.02 19.77
N GLY A 292 12.95 13.80 19.40
CA GLY A 292 12.08 14.50 20.35
C GLY A 292 11.26 13.56 21.25
N LYS A 293 10.92 12.36 20.76
CA LYS A 293 10.12 11.39 21.55
C LYS A 293 10.94 10.47 22.44
N ASN A 294 12.23 10.23 22.18
CA ASN A 294 12.99 9.18 22.87
C ASN A 294 12.24 7.82 22.87
N LEU A 295 11.53 7.52 21.78
CA LEU A 295 10.69 6.32 21.72
C LEU A 295 11.54 5.05 21.62
N ARG A 296 10.96 3.95 22.10
CA ARG A 296 11.41 2.60 21.75
C ARG A 296 10.47 2.02 20.71
N ILE A 297 11.04 1.38 19.70
CA ILE A 297 10.27 0.66 18.70
C ILE A 297 10.85 -0.75 18.52
N GLN A 298 9.98 -1.75 18.61
CA GLN A 298 10.30 -3.12 18.23
C GLN A 298 9.43 -3.49 17.03
N MET A 299 10.09 -3.81 15.91
CA MET A 299 9.42 -4.26 14.69
C MET A 299 9.83 -5.68 14.32
N GLY A 300 8.95 -6.42 13.66
CA GLY A 300 9.34 -7.59 12.87
C GLY A 300 8.53 -8.86 13.12
N ARG A 301 8.91 -9.90 12.37
CA ARG A 301 8.24 -11.20 12.32
C ARG A 301 8.37 -11.98 13.64
N CYS A 302 7.24 -12.51 14.10
CA CYS A 302 7.13 -13.34 15.30
C CYS A 302 8.05 -14.58 15.25
N PRO A 303 8.94 -14.79 16.24
CA PRO A 303 9.74 -16.01 16.38
C PRO A 303 8.93 -17.11 17.07
N VAL A 304 7.86 -17.58 16.41
CA VAL A 304 6.87 -18.53 16.98
C VAL A 304 7.54 -19.69 17.70
N ARG A 305 8.47 -20.39 17.03
CA ARG A 305 9.19 -21.53 17.65
C ARG A 305 9.84 -21.18 18.99
N SER A 306 10.36 -19.96 19.15
CA SER A 306 11.09 -19.54 20.35
C SER A 306 10.18 -19.13 21.51
N ILE A 307 8.98 -18.65 21.21
CA ILE A 307 8.02 -18.13 22.21
C ILE A 307 6.81 -19.05 22.43
N PHE A 308 6.74 -20.15 21.68
CA PHE A 308 5.61 -21.08 21.69
C PHE A 308 5.25 -21.55 23.11
N PRO A 309 6.19 -21.99 23.98
CA PRO A 309 5.83 -22.44 25.32
C PRO A 309 5.14 -21.36 26.15
N GLN A 310 5.61 -20.11 26.06
CA GLN A 310 5.04 -18.99 26.81
C GLN A 310 3.66 -18.61 26.28
N ALA A 311 3.51 -18.55 24.95
CA ALA A 311 2.22 -18.29 24.32
C ALA A 311 1.20 -19.39 24.62
N LEU A 312 1.62 -20.65 24.62
CA LEU A 312 0.78 -21.81 24.92
C LEU A 312 0.12 -21.71 26.30
N GLU A 313 0.87 -21.26 27.31
CA GLU A 313 0.32 -21.11 28.67
C GLU A 313 -0.77 -20.03 28.75
N VAL A 314 -0.70 -18.99 27.90
CA VAL A 314 -1.79 -18.01 27.79
C VAL A 314 -2.98 -18.61 27.04
N LEU A 315 -2.75 -19.35 25.95
CA LEU A 315 -3.82 -20.01 25.21
C LEU A 315 -4.61 -20.96 26.10
N LYS A 316 -3.94 -21.83 26.86
CA LYS A 316 -4.62 -22.77 27.78
C LYS A 316 -5.58 -22.06 28.74
N LYS A 317 -5.18 -20.89 29.25
CA LYS A 317 -6.00 -20.07 30.17
C LYS A 317 -7.16 -19.37 29.46
N LYS A 318 -6.98 -18.95 28.21
CA LYS A 318 -7.88 -18.02 27.50
C LYS A 318 -8.69 -18.62 26.37
N GLN A 319 -8.46 -19.89 26.02
CA GLN A 319 -9.14 -20.56 24.91
C GLN A 319 -10.68 -20.50 24.98
N HIS A 320 -11.26 -20.45 26.18
CA HIS A 320 -12.71 -20.30 26.38
C HIS A 320 -13.29 -18.99 25.79
N LEU A 321 -12.45 -17.99 25.52
CA LEU A 321 -12.83 -16.73 24.88
C LEU A 321 -12.74 -16.78 23.36
N LEU A 322 -12.16 -17.84 22.78
CA LEU A 322 -11.75 -17.90 21.37
C LEU A 322 -12.72 -18.67 20.46
N GLY A 323 -13.94 -18.98 20.92
CA GLY A 323 -14.92 -19.71 20.11
C GLY A 323 -15.13 -19.09 18.72
N PHE A 324 -15.17 -17.76 18.66
CA PHE A 324 -15.34 -16.99 17.43
C PHE A 324 -14.22 -17.17 16.39
N MET A 325 -13.05 -17.67 16.79
CA MET A 325 -11.94 -17.96 15.88
C MET A 325 -12.12 -19.29 15.12
N ALA A 326 -13.05 -20.13 15.56
CA ALA A 326 -13.31 -21.46 14.99
C ALA A 326 -14.74 -21.58 14.42
N ASP A 327 -15.44 -20.46 14.17
CA ASP A 327 -16.83 -20.45 13.70
C ASP A 327 -16.98 -20.91 12.24
N LYS A 328 -15.94 -20.72 11.41
CA LYS A 328 -15.96 -21.05 9.98
C LYS A 328 -14.90 -22.09 9.65
N ILE A 329 -15.24 -23.35 9.95
CA ILE A 329 -14.49 -24.54 9.52
C ILE A 329 -15.18 -25.11 8.29
N MET A 330 -14.44 -25.32 7.20
CA MET A 330 -14.96 -25.86 5.95
C MET A 330 -14.10 -27.00 5.37
N PRO A 331 -14.64 -27.84 4.48
CA PRO A 331 -13.84 -28.84 3.77
C PRO A 331 -12.76 -28.17 2.89
N LEU A 332 -11.60 -28.82 2.72
CA LEU A 332 -10.54 -28.32 1.83
C LEU A 332 -11.02 -28.09 0.38
N GLY A 333 -12.00 -28.88 -0.08
CA GLY A 333 -12.61 -28.72 -1.41
C GLY A 333 -13.33 -27.39 -1.62
N GLU A 334 -13.71 -26.69 -0.54
CA GLU A 334 -14.38 -25.39 -0.58
C GLU A 334 -13.41 -24.22 -0.32
N ALA A 335 -12.09 -24.47 -0.31
CA ALA A 335 -11.10 -23.45 0.02
C ALA A 335 -11.17 -22.21 -0.88
N VAL A 336 -11.54 -22.36 -2.17
CA VAL A 336 -11.72 -21.22 -3.09
C VAL A 336 -12.81 -20.27 -2.59
N GLU A 337 -13.94 -20.80 -2.10
CA GLU A 337 -14.97 -20.00 -1.44
C GLU A 337 -14.41 -19.37 -0.15
N GLY A 338 -13.62 -20.13 0.61
CA GLY A 338 -12.89 -19.65 1.78
C GLY A 338 -12.03 -18.40 1.51
N TYR A 339 -11.29 -18.40 0.40
CA TYR A 339 -10.52 -17.23 -0.06
C TYR A 339 -11.45 -16.05 -0.40
N ASP A 340 -12.56 -16.29 -1.11
CA ASP A 340 -13.52 -15.23 -1.49
C ASP A 340 -14.18 -14.56 -0.27
N ILE A 341 -14.67 -15.35 0.68
CA ILE A 341 -15.33 -14.81 1.89
C ILE A 341 -14.34 -14.06 2.79
N PHE A 342 -13.09 -14.52 2.86
CA PHE A 342 -12.08 -13.86 3.67
C PHE A 342 -11.57 -12.58 3.01
N ASP A 343 -11.37 -12.60 1.70
CA ASP A 343 -10.99 -11.43 0.91
C ASP A 343 -12.03 -10.31 1.02
N LYS A 344 -13.32 -10.68 0.93
CA LYS A 344 -14.48 -9.78 1.10
C LYS A 344 -14.79 -9.44 2.56
N MET A 345 -13.93 -9.82 3.51
CA MET A 345 -14.07 -9.55 4.95
C MET A 345 -15.38 -10.05 5.57
N LYS A 346 -15.98 -11.11 5.00
CA LYS A 346 -17.21 -11.75 5.52
C LYS A 346 -16.93 -12.77 6.62
N ALA A 347 -15.68 -13.20 6.78
CA ALA A 347 -15.22 -14.09 7.84
C ALA A 347 -14.03 -13.46 8.59
N GLN A 348 -13.97 -13.69 9.91
CA GLN A 348 -12.82 -13.24 10.72
C GLN A 348 -11.63 -14.19 10.59
N LYS A 349 -11.91 -15.49 10.54
CA LYS A 349 -10.94 -16.56 10.34
C LYS A 349 -11.63 -17.64 9.52
N VAL A 350 -10.88 -18.30 8.64
CA VAL A 350 -11.35 -19.45 7.86
C VAL A 350 -10.36 -20.58 8.10
N ASP A 351 -10.88 -21.70 8.61
CA ASP A 351 -10.13 -22.93 8.75
C ASP A 351 -10.68 -23.95 7.75
N THR A 352 -9.77 -24.71 7.15
CA THR A 352 -10.11 -25.82 6.27
C THR A 352 -9.63 -27.14 6.86
N THR A 353 -10.32 -28.22 6.53
CA THR A 353 -9.96 -29.56 7.00
C THR A 353 -10.09 -30.60 5.89
N SER A 354 -9.13 -31.54 5.86
CA SER A 354 -9.09 -32.68 4.94
C SER A 354 -10.12 -33.77 5.29
N SER A 355 -10.75 -33.69 6.48
CA SER A 355 -11.50 -34.80 7.09
C SER A 355 -12.94 -34.45 7.45
N TYR A 356 -13.49 -33.32 6.97
CA TYR A 356 -14.86 -32.94 7.27
C TYR A 356 -15.86 -33.91 6.64
N LYS A 357 -16.52 -34.71 7.46
CA LYS A 357 -17.85 -35.24 7.16
C LYS A 357 -18.85 -34.19 7.65
N HIS A 358 -19.70 -33.70 6.75
CA HIS A 358 -20.79 -32.78 7.06
C HIS A 358 -21.48 -33.18 8.37
N PRO A 359 -21.63 -32.31 9.38
CA PRO A 359 -22.55 -32.59 10.47
C PRO A 359 -23.95 -32.59 9.85
N SER A 360 -24.63 -33.73 9.94
CA SER A 360 -26.06 -33.82 9.69
C SER A 360 -26.75 -32.78 10.57
N PHE A 361 -27.47 -31.85 9.93
CA PHE A 361 -28.26 -30.82 10.59
C PHE A 361 -29.18 -31.46 11.65
N PHE A 362 -28.92 -31.19 12.92
CA PHE A 362 -29.93 -31.31 13.98
C PHE A 362 -30.88 -30.12 13.83
N ALA A 363 -32.09 -30.38 13.32
CA ALA A 363 -33.18 -29.42 13.37
C ALA A 363 -33.68 -29.26 14.82
N PRO A 364 -34.01 -28.04 15.29
CA PRO A 364 -34.54 -27.85 16.63
C PRO A 364 -36.01 -28.29 16.71
N SER A 365 -36.32 -29.01 17.79
CA SER A 365 -37.64 -29.51 18.14
C SER A 365 -38.55 -28.39 18.69
N SER A 366 -39.74 -28.19 18.11
CA SER A 366 -40.92 -27.68 18.82
C SER A 366 -42.24 -27.94 18.08
N PHE A 367 -43.09 -28.75 18.72
CA PHE A 367 -44.57 -28.74 18.79
C PHE A 367 -45.47 -28.65 17.51
N HIS A 368 -46.29 -29.70 17.36
CA HIS A 368 -47.45 -29.98 16.47
C HIS A 368 -48.69 -29.06 16.67
N PRO A 369 -49.83 -29.22 15.94
CA PRO A 369 -50.10 -29.91 14.66
C PRO A 369 -51.05 -29.13 13.69
N ARG A 370 -51.13 -29.55 12.41
CA ARG A 370 -52.42 -29.82 11.70
C ARG A 370 -52.21 -30.37 10.28
N ASN A 371 -52.93 -31.48 10.05
CA ASN A 371 -53.25 -32.20 8.82
C ASN A 371 -53.08 -31.48 7.47
N LEU A 372 -52.47 -32.17 6.51
CA LEU A 372 -53.16 -32.68 5.30
C LEU A 372 -52.24 -33.63 4.52
N SER A 373 -52.78 -34.78 4.16
CA SER A 373 -52.19 -35.81 3.31
C SER A 373 -52.08 -35.36 1.86
N MET A 374 -51.05 -35.79 1.12
CA MET A 374 -51.20 -36.63 -0.08
C MET A 374 -49.85 -36.98 -0.74
N ALA A 375 -49.71 -38.29 -0.97
CA ALA A 375 -49.10 -39.01 -2.10
C ALA A 375 -47.81 -38.53 -2.79
N ALA A 376 -46.90 -39.50 -2.91
CA ALA A 376 -45.71 -39.52 -3.74
C ALA A 376 -46.01 -39.51 -5.26
N ALA A 377 -45.12 -38.89 -6.04
CA ALA A 377 -44.82 -39.29 -7.41
C ALA A 377 -43.39 -38.83 -7.78
N THR A 378 -42.56 -39.81 -8.10
CA THR A 378 -41.28 -39.70 -8.82
C THR A 378 -41.54 -39.31 -10.27
N GLU A 379 -40.82 -38.32 -10.80
CA GLU A 379 -40.59 -38.21 -12.24
C GLU A 379 -39.29 -37.43 -12.52
N THR A 380 -38.41 -38.10 -13.25
CA THR A 380 -37.14 -37.64 -13.81
C THR A 380 -37.40 -36.91 -15.12
N HIS A 381 -36.89 -35.68 -15.27
CA HIS A 381 -36.77 -35.02 -16.58
C HIS A 381 -35.35 -34.48 -16.76
N GLU A 382 -34.64 -35.13 -17.69
CA GLU A 382 -33.50 -34.58 -18.40
C GLU A 382 -33.99 -33.41 -19.27
N ILE A 383 -33.32 -32.27 -19.16
CA ILE A 383 -33.43 -31.18 -20.14
C ILE A 383 -32.04 -30.91 -20.67
N ASP A 384 -31.85 -31.32 -21.92
CA ASP A 384 -30.75 -30.98 -22.80
C ASP A 384 -30.92 -29.52 -23.24
N MET A 385 -29.95 -28.67 -22.93
CA MET A 385 -29.87 -27.31 -23.47
C MET A 385 -28.48 -27.08 -24.05
N GLN A 386 -28.40 -27.23 -25.36
CA GLN A 386 -27.37 -26.65 -26.22
C GLN A 386 -27.33 -25.14 -26.00
N VAL A 387 -26.16 -24.61 -25.65
CA VAL A 387 -25.88 -23.17 -25.68
C VAL A 387 -24.74 -22.93 -26.65
N ASP A 388 -25.04 -22.00 -27.55
CA ASP A 388 -24.30 -21.51 -28.71
C ASP A 388 -22.85 -21.10 -28.40
N ASP A 389 -21.95 -21.52 -29.28
CA ASP A 389 -20.50 -21.42 -29.18
C ASP A 389 -20.06 -20.17 -29.98
N GLY A 390 -19.66 -19.11 -29.27
CA GLY A 390 -19.22 -17.89 -29.94
C GLY A 390 -19.06 -16.68 -29.04
N LEU A 391 -18.10 -16.73 -28.09
CA LEU A 391 -17.34 -15.58 -27.53
C LEU A 391 -16.53 -16.04 -26.30
N SER A 392 -15.54 -16.92 -26.48
CA SER A 392 -14.63 -17.31 -25.39
C SER A 392 -13.17 -17.55 -25.82
N ASP A 393 -12.69 -16.93 -26.90
CA ASP A 393 -11.28 -16.99 -27.28
C ASP A 393 -10.61 -15.63 -27.08
N SER A 394 -9.94 -15.44 -25.94
CA SER A 394 -8.83 -14.47 -25.78
C SER A 394 -8.01 -14.61 -24.49
N TYR A 395 -8.17 -15.66 -23.67
CA TYR A 395 -7.23 -15.94 -22.58
C TYR A 395 -6.30 -17.10 -22.96
N GLY A 396 -5.10 -16.74 -23.40
CA GLY A 396 -4.07 -17.66 -23.88
C GLY A 396 -3.73 -18.77 -22.88
N ARG A 397 -3.81 -20.02 -23.35
CA ARG A 397 -3.22 -21.18 -22.69
C ARG A 397 -1.69 -21.08 -22.79
N ALA A 398 -0.99 -21.16 -21.66
CA ALA A 398 0.46 -21.32 -21.66
C ALA A 398 0.83 -22.75 -22.07
N ASN A 399 1.61 -22.91 -23.14
CA ASN A 399 2.24 -24.19 -23.49
C ASN A 399 3.54 -24.35 -22.69
N LEU A 400 3.82 -25.57 -22.24
CA LEU A 400 5.07 -25.93 -21.56
C LEU A 400 5.89 -26.80 -22.53
N ASN A 401 7.21 -26.60 -22.59
CA ASN A 401 8.10 -27.50 -23.32
C ASN A 401 8.39 -28.78 -22.49
N GLU A 402 8.99 -29.80 -23.13
CA GLU A 402 9.28 -31.11 -22.52
C GLU A 402 10.22 -31.07 -21.30
N GLN A 403 10.74 -29.89 -20.92
CA GLN A 403 11.64 -29.68 -19.79
C GLN A 403 11.02 -28.87 -18.65
N GLY A 404 9.74 -28.48 -18.76
CA GLY A 404 9.00 -27.83 -17.68
C GLY A 404 9.43 -26.39 -17.38
N GLU A 405 10.13 -25.74 -18.31
CA GLU A 405 10.30 -24.29 -18.28
C GLU A 405 9.03 -23.61 -18.80
N LEU A 406 8.67 -22.47 -18.18
CA LEU A 406 7.69 -21.56 -18.77
C LEU A 406 8.24 -21.16 -20.13
N ASP A 407 7.61 -21.66 -21.18
CA ASP A 407 7.72 -21.08 -22.49
C ASP A 407 6.95 -19.75 -22.40
N VAL A 408 7.59 -18.73 -21.82
CA VAL A 408 7.22 -17.35 -22.10
C VAL A 408 7.59 -17.19 -23.55
N GLN A 409 6.72 -17.67 -24.42
CA GLN A 409 6.72 -17.31 -25.82
C GLN A 409 6.84 -15.79 -25.79
N PRO A 410 7.98 -15.22 -26.27
CA PRO A 410 8.11 -13.79 -26.33
C PRO A 410 6.86 -13.31 -27.05
N LYS A 411 6.10 -12.40 -26.43
CA LYS A 411 4.85 -11.91 -27.02
C LYS A 411 5.11 -11.63 -28.48
N THR A 412 4.25 -12.13 -29.36
CA THR A 412 4.46 -11.88 -30.79
C THR A 412 4.41 -10.37 -31.02
N ASP A 413 5.03 -9.89 -32.09
CA ASP A 413 4.97 -8.45 -32.40
C ASP A 413 3.51 -7.96 -32.56
N GLU A 414 2.59 -8.85 -32.95
CA GLU A 414 1.14 -8.59 -33.01
C GLU A 414 0.51 -8.41 -31.62
N GLU A 415 0.90 -9.21 -30.63
CA GLU A 415 0.44 -9.07 -29.24
C GLU A 415 0.98 -7.79 -28.59
N TYR A 416 2.25 -7.44 -28.84
CA TYR A 416 2.80 -6.16 -28.40
C TYR A 416 2.05 -4.99 -29.04
N ALA A 417 1.74 -5.08 -30.34
CA ALA A 417 1.08 -4.01 -31.08
C ALA A 417 -0.25 -3.57 -30.45
N GLN A 418 -1.01 -4.54 -29.95
CA GLN A 418 -2.36 -4.33 -29.40
C GLN A 418 -2.37 -4.07 -27.89
N THR A 419 -1.27 -4.36 -27.19
CA THR A 419 -1.20 -4.15 -25.73
C THR A 419 -1.26 -2.66 -25.40
N LEU A 420 -2.19 -2.29 -24.50
CA LEU A 420 -2.39 -0.91 -24.08
C LEU A 420 -1.21 -0.39 -23.23
N LEU A 421 -0.69 0.77 -23.60
CA LEU A 421 0.36 1.49 -22.88
C LEU A 421 0.04 2.98 -22.83
N THR A 422 0.41 3.65 -21.74
CA THR A 422 0.42 5.11 -21.63
C THR A 422 1.86 5.60 -21.61
N LEU A 423 2.23 6.42 -22.59
CA LEU A 423 3.52 7.10 -22.66
C LEU A 423 3.34 8.60 -22.46
N ARG A 424 4.28 9.21 -21.75
CA ARG A 424 4.29 10.65 -21.46
C ARG A 424 5.60 11.25 -21.93
N ALA A 425 5.56 12.47 -22.44
CA ALA A 425 6.74 13.21 -22.86
C ALA A 425 6.66 14.67 -22.44
N ILE A 426 7.79 15.24 -22.06
CA ILE A 426 7.91 16.67 -21.78
C ILE A 426 8.20 17.42 -23.08
N VAL A 427 7.38 18.44 -23.35
CA VAL A 427 7.45 19.29 -24.54
C VAL A 427 7.37 20.74 -24.10
N SER A 428 8.04 21.65 -24.80
CA SER A 428 7.93 23.08 -24.57
C SER A 428 6.58 23.61 -25.02
N SER A 429 6.19 24.79 -24.54
CA SER A 429 4.97 25.48 -24.99
C SER A 429 4.94 25.75 -26.50
N LYS A 430 6.10 25.91 -27.14
CA LYS A 430 6.21 26.07 -28.60
C LYS A 430 5.94 24.76 -29.33
N GLU A 431 6.61 23.68 -28.92
CA GLU A 431 6.42 22.32 -29.47
C GLU A 431 4.96 21.85 -29.27
N ALA A 432 4.39 22.11 -28.10
CA ALA A 432 2.99 21.83 -27.81
C ALA A 432 2.02 22.57 -28.75
N GLY A 433 2.34 23.80 -29.16
CA GLY A 433 1.54 24.54 -30.13
C GLY A 433 1.50 23.87 -31.50
N VAL A 434 2.63 23.32 -31.95
CA VAL A 434 2.74 22.55 -33.20
C VAL A 434 1.99 21.22 -33.10
N ILE A 435 2.11 20.52 -31.96
CA ILE A 435 1.40 19.25 -31.71
C ILE A 435 -0.11 19.43 -31.69
N ILE A 436 -0.61 20.51 -31.08
CA ILE A 436 -2.05 20.80 -31.02
C ILE A 436 -2.57 21.26 -32.39
N GLY A 437 -1.80 22.10 -33.09
CA GLY A 437 -2.23 22.69 -34.37
C GLY A 437 -3.33 23.75 -34.20
N LYS A 438 -3.67 24.42 -35.31
CA LYS A 438 -4.74 25.44 -35.30
C LYS A 438 -6.07 24.78 -34.93
N ALA A 439 -6.77 25.32 -33.92
CA ALA A 439 -8.02 24.81 -33.38
C ALA A 439 -7.97 23.32 -32.92
N GLY A 440 -6.79 22.79 -32.59
CA GLY A 440 -6.65 21.39 -32.18
C GLY A 440 -6.63 20.39 -33.33
N LYS A 441 -6.55 20.86 -34.58
CA LYS A 441 -6.62 19.99 -35.77
C LYS A 441 -5.52 18.92 -35.79
N ASN A 442 -4.26 19.29 -35.54
CA ASN A 442 -3.14 18.34 -35.65
C ASN A 442 -3.23 17.21 -34.63
N VAL A 443 -3.68 17.49 -33.40
CA VAL A 443 -3.88 16.44 -32.39
C VAL A 443 -5.12 15.60 -32.67
N ALA A 444 -6.14 16.16 -33.34
CA ALA A 444 -7.29 15.40 -33.80
C ALA A 444 -6.90 14.43 -34.93
N ASP A 445 -6.23 14.93 -35.97
CA ASP A 445 -5.73 14.13 -37.09
C ASP A 445 -4.79 13.01 -36.59
N LEU A 446 -3.91 13.31 -35.61
CA LEU A 446 -3.06 12.31 -34.97
C LEU A 446 -3.85 11.20 -34.29
N ARG A 447 -4.95 11.51 -33.59
CA ARG A 447 -5.80 10.50 -32.94
C ARG A 447 -6.52 9.64 -33.97
N ASP A 448 -7.01 10.26 -35.03
CA ASP A 448 -7.75 9.57 -36.11
C ASP A 448 -6.83 8.63 -36.90
N GLU A 449 -5.59 9.04 -37.19
CA GLU A 449 -4.62 8.23 -37.96
C GLU A 449 -4.00 7.07 -37.15
N THR A 450 -3.92 7.19 -35.82
CA THR A 450 -3.21 6.21 -34.97
C THR A 450 -4.12 5.42 -34.04
N GLY A 451 -5.38 5.83 -33.88
CA GLY A 451 -6.35 5.20 -32.98
C GLY A 451 -6.04 5.40 -31.48
N VAL A 452 -5.09 6.27 -31.12
CA VAL A 452 -4.69 6.51 -29.73
C VAL A 452 -5.44 7.69 -29.10
N LYS A 453 -5.51 7.71 -27.77
CA LYS A 453 -5.91 8.89 -27.00
C LYS A 453 -4.66 9.73 -26.70
N ALA A 454 -4.49 10.84 -27.42
CA ALA A 454 -3.37 11.76 -27.21
C ALA A 454 -3.83 13.13 -26.68
N GLY A 455 -3.10 13.76 -25.76
CA GLY A 455 -3.45 15.09 -25.24
C GLY A 455 -2.25 15.82 -24.64
N VAL A 456 -2.30 17.16 -24.63
CA VAL A 456 -1.23 18.00 -24.07
C VAL A 456 -1.77 18.78 -22.86
N SER A 457 -1.02 18.81 -21.76
CA SER A 457 -1.38 19.52 -20.52
C SER A 457 -1.69 21.00 -20.76
N LYS A 458 -2.55 21.63 -19.96
CA LYS A 458 -2.85 23.07 -20.10
C LYS A 458 -1.58 23.93 -19.92
N VAL A 459 -1.60 25.15 -20.46
CA VAL A 459 -0.51 26.11 -20.28
C VAL A 459 -0.53 26.62 -18.84
N VAL A 460 0.62 26.59 -18.17
CA VAL A 460 0.81 27.14 -16.83
C VAL A 460 1.68 28.40 -16.95
N GLN A 461 1.19 29.54 -16.47
CA GLN A 461 1.90 30.81 -16.59
C GLN A 461 3.25 30.76 -15.85
N GLY A 462 4.34 31.13 -16.53
CA GLY A 462 5.69 31.10 -15.95
C GLY A 462 6.41 29.74 -16.06
N VAL A 463 5.75 28.70 -16.59
CA VAL A 463 6.36 27.40 -16.86
C VAL A 463 6.38 27.15 -18.36
N HIS A 464 7.56 26.90 -18.92
CA HIS A 464 7.72 26.65 -20.35
C HIS A 464 7.48 25.18 -20.74
N ASP A 465 7.42 24.28 -19.76
CA ASP A 465 7.20 22.85 -19.97
C ASP A 465 5.70 22.50 -19.97
N ARG A 466 5.34 21.58 -20.85
CA ARG A 466 4.03 20.94 -20.97
C ARG A 466 4.24 19.44 -21.11
N VAL A 467 3.21 18.65 -20.81
CA VAL A 467 3.28 17.18 -20.90
C VAL A 467 2.34 16.70 -22.00
N LEU A 468 2.91 16.03 -23.00
CA LEU A 468 2.17 15.22 -23.97
C LEU A 468 1.93 13.84 -23.36
N THR A 469 0.68 13.39 -23.35
CA THR A 469 0.26 12.05 -22.90
C THR A 469 -0.38 11.31 -24.06
N VAL A 470 0.07 10.10 -24.36
CA VAL A 470 -0.42 9.24 -25.45
C VAL A 470 -0.78 7.89 -24.85
N THR A 471 -2.02 7.43 -25.06
CA THR A 471 -2.52 6.14 -24.53
C THR A 471 -3.20 5.34 -25.64
N GLY A 472 -2.77 4.11 -25.85
CA GLY A 472 -3.33 3.21 -26.87
C GLY A 472 -2.49 1.94 -27.02
N GLY A 473 -2.74 1.16 -28.07
CA GLY A 473 -1.87 0.03 -28.42
C GLY A 473 -0.44 0.51 -28.71
N LEU A 474 0.57 -0.31 -28.43
CA LEU A 474 1.98 0.08 -28.60
C LEU A 474 2.29 0.58 -30.02
N GLN A 475 1.71 -0.05 -31.05
CA GLN A 475 1.92 0.34 -32.45
C GLN A 475 1.32 1.73 -32.74
N GLY A 476 0.16 2.01 -32.15
CA GLY A 476 -0.45 3.33 -32.24
C GLY A 476 0.39 4.38 -31.50
N CYS A 477 0.93 4.03 -30.34
CA CYS A 477 1.75 4.94 -29.54
C CYS A 477 3.09 5.27 -30.24
N SER A 478 3.80 4.28 -30.78
CA SER A 478 5.05 4.51 -31.51
C SER A 478 4.82 5.39 -32.75
N ARG A 479 3.78 5.10 -33.53
CA ARG A 479 3.40 5.90 -34.71
C ARG A 479 2.96 7.31 -34.34
N ALA A 480 2.26 7.50 -33.23
CA ALA A 480 1.88 8.82 -32.74
C ALA A 480 3.09 9.69 -32.42
N TYR A 481 4.13 9.14 -31.79
CA TYR A 481 5.36 9.89 -31.55
C TYR A 481 6.18 10.15 -32.81
N SER A 482 6.09 9.28 -33.83
CA SER A 482 6.65 9.51 -35.18
C SER A 482 5.99 10.72 -35.85
N ILE A 483 4.65 10.79 -35.84
CA ILE A 483 3.88 11.93 -36.37
C ILE A 483 4.20 13.21 -35.60
N VAL A 484 4.32 13.13 -34.27
CA VAL A 484 4.76 14.27 -33.45
C VAL A 484 6.15 14.74 -33.85
N ALA A 485 7.13 13.83 -33.97
CA ALA A 485 8.49 14.19 -34.37
C ALA A 485 8.53 14.85 -35.76
N LYS A 486 7.77 14.32 -36.72
CA LYS A 486 7.61 14.90 -38.06
C LYS A 486 6.99 16.30 -38.00
N GLY A 487 5.89 16.46 -37.25
CA GLY A 487 5.24 17.76 -37.07
C GLY A 487 6.18 18.80 -36.43
N LEU A 488 7.00 18.39 -35.46
CA LEU A 488 7.99 19.27 -34.82
C LEU A 488 9.14 19.65 -35.76
N LEU A 489 9.54 18.76 -36.68
CA LEU A 489 10.53 19.06 -37.72
C LEU A 489 9.99 20.06 -38.76
N GLU A 490 8.73 19.91 -39.17
CA GLU A 490 8.08 20.77 -40.16
C GLU A 490 7.64 22.12 -39.56
N GLY A 491 7.34 22.16 -38.25
CA GLY A 491 6.86 23.34 -37.53
C GLY A 491 7.97 24.24 -36.93
N ALA A 492 9.24 23.88 -37.04
CA ALA A 492 10.35 24.68 -36.53
C ALA A 492 10.59 25.93 -37.41
N PRO A 493 10.62 27.16 -36.86
CA PRO A 493 10.88 28.36 -37.65
C PRO A 493 12.31 28.37 -38.21
N GLN A 494 12.45 28.37 -39.54
CA GLN A 494 13.70 28.69 -40.23
C GLN A 494 14.01 30.18 -40.08
N VAL A 495 14.60 30.60 -38.96
CA VAL A 495 15.19 31.94 -38.86
C VAL A 495 16.49 31.88 -38.06
N GLY A 496 17.60 31.71 -38.78
CA GLY A 496 18.95 32.04 -38.31
C GLY A 496 19.52 33.13 -39.21
N MET A 497 19.90 34.26 -38.61
CA MET A 497 20.71 35.28 -39.29
C MET A 497 22.11 34.72 -39.51
N GLY A 498 22.44 34.44 -40.78
CA GLY A 498 23.81 34.16 -41.23
C GLY A 498 24.14 32.66 -41.35
N GLY A 499 23.65 32.02 -42.41
CA GLY A 499 24.12 30.71 -42.87
C GLY A 499 23.00 29.68 -43.01
N VAL A 500 23.11 28.84 -44.05
CA VAL A 500 22.22 27.70 -44.30
C VAL A 500 22.36 26.72 -43.12
N VAL A 501 21.42 26.76 -42.17
CA VAL A 501 21.33 25.74 -41.14
C VAL A 501 20.86 24.46 -41.83
N GLN A 502 21.77 23.52 -42.04
CA GLN A 502 21.41 22.17 -42.44
C GLN A 502 20.49 21.59 -41.36
N ASN A 503 19.22 21.39 -41.68
CA ASN A 503 18.32 20.66 -40.80
C ASN A 503 18.74 19.19 -40.88
N ASN A 504 19.32 18.65 -39.81
CA ASN A 504 19.82 17.27 -39.77
C ASN A 504 18.68 16.22 -39.83
N GLY A 505 17.42 16.63 -40.02
CA GLY A 505 16.27 15.74 -40.15
C GLY A 505 15.90 15.02 -38.85
N THR A 506 16.41 15.48 -37.71
CA THR A 506 16.22 14.84 -36.41
C THR A 506 15.66 15.79 -35.37
N HIS A 507 14.72 15.32 -34.54
CA HIS A 507 14.17 16.09 -33.42
C HIS A 507 14.24 15.27 -32.13
N PRO A 508 14.62 15.85 -30.97
CA PRO A 508 14.59 15.12 -29.71
C PRO A 508 13.17 14.98 -29.16
N ILE A 509 12.83 13.78 -28.67
CA ILE A 509 11.62 13.51 -27.87
C ILE A 509 12.06 13.14 -26.47
N ARG A 510 11.56 13.87 -25.46
CA ARG A 510 11.94 13.69 -24.06
C ARG A 510 10.85 12.88 -23.33
N LEU A 511 11.00 11.56 -23.32
CA LEU A 511 10.06 10.65 -22.66
C LEU A 511 10.21 10.71 -21.14
N LEU A 512 9.08 10.65 -20.44
CA LEU A 512 9.01 10.57 -18.99
C LEU A 512 8.86 9.10 -18.61
N ILE A 513 9.88 8.55 -17.95
CA ILE A 513 9.94 7.14 -17.54
C ILE A 513 10.09 7.05 -16.03
N SER A 514 9.37 6.12 -15.40
CA SER A 514 9.52 5.84 -13.97
C SER A 514 10.97 5.52 -13.61
N HIS A 515 11.48 6.09 -12.51
CA HIS A 515 12.81 5.77 -11.99
C HIS A 515 13.03 4.25 -11.86
N ASN A 516 12.01 3.53 -11.41
CA ASN A 516 12.06 2.08 -11.16
C ASN A 516 12.13 1.24 -12.43
N GLN A 517 11.74 1.79 -13.58
CA GLN A 517 11.79 1.15 -14.90
C GLN A 517 13.02 1.58 -15.74
N MET A 518 13.86 2.49 -15.24
CA MET A 518 15.07 2.90 -15.96
C MET A 518 16.04 1.74 -16.22
N GLY A 519 16.06 0.75 -15.30
CA GLY A 519 16.91 -0.43 -15.42
C GLY A 519 16.59 -1.31 -16.65
N THR A 520 15.31 -1.42 -17.04
CA THR A 520 14.90 -2.23 -18.20
C THR A 520 15.29 -1.57 -19.53
N ILE A 521 15.23 -0.24 -19.61
CA ILE A 521 15.63 0.51 -20.83
C ILE A 521 17.16 0.58 -20.97
N ILE A 522 17.89 0.82 -19.87
CA ILE A 522 19.35 0.95 -19.90
C ILE A 522 20.00 -0.43 -20.10
N GLY A 523 19.51 -1.46 -19.41
CA GLY A 523 20.10 -2.79 -19.39
C GLY A 523 21.42 -2.86 -18.62
N ARG A 524 21.92 -4.07 -18.38
CA ARG A 524 23.22 -4.27 -17.69
C ARG A 524 24.33 -3.58 -18.48
N GLN A 525 25.13 -2.75 -17.81
CA GLN A 525 26.22 -1.96 -18.41
C GLN A 525 25.80 -1.07 -19.59
N GLY A 526 24.52 -0.73 -19.75
CA GLY A 526 24.05 0.07 -20.87
C GLY A 526 23.87 -0.70 -22.19
N LEU A 527 23.90 -2.04 -22.16
CA LEU A 527 23.80 -2.86 -23.37
C LEU A 527 22.44 -2.73 -24.09
N LYS A 528 21.33 -2.60 -23.34
CA LYS A 528 19.99 -2.54 -23.94
C LYS A 528 19.74 -1.19 -24.61
N ILE A 529 20.10 -0.08 -23.96
CA ILE A 529 20.01 1.25 -24.57
C ILE A 529 20.94 1.38 -25.79
N LYS A 530 22.10 0.72 -25.80
CA LYS A 530 22.96 0.67 -26.98
C LYS A 530 22.31 -0.12 -28.13
N HIS A 531 21.75 -1.29 -27.83
CA HIS A 531 21.02 -2.09 -28.81
C HIS A 531 19.86 -1.30 -29.45
N ILE A 532 19.04 -0.60 -28.64
CA ILE A 532 17.92 0.19 -29.15
C ILE A 532 18.44 1.30 -30.08
N GLN A 533 19.54 1.97 -29.73
CA GLN A 533 20.18 2.98 -30.59
C GLN A 533 20.69 2.39 -31.91
N ASP A 534 21.38 1.25 -31.85
CA ASP A 534 21.92 0.58 -33.04
C ASP A 534 20.80 0.09 -33.99
N ALA A 535 19.68 -0.39 -33.44
CA ALA A 535 18.55 -0.91 -34.22
C ALA A 535 17.66 0.19 -34.83
N SER A 536 17.52 1.32 -34.13
CA SER A 536 16.64 2.42 -34.54
C SER A 536 17.38 3.57 -35.24
N GLY A 537 18.70 3.62 -35.15
CA GLY A 537 19.52 4.70 -35.71
C GLY A 537 19.37 6.03 -34.95
N VAL A 538 18.74 6.02 -33.77
CA VAL A 538 18.57 7.20 -32.92
C VAL A 538 19.67 7.28 -31.88
N ARG A 539 19.87 8.48 -31.33
CA ARG A 539 20.66 8.70 -30.11
C ARG A 539 19.73 8.72 -28.91
N MET A 540 20.09 8.00 -27.85
CA MET A 540 19.32 7.97 -26.59
C MET A 540 20.16 8.41 -25.41
N VAL A 541 19.61 9.28 -24.57
CA VAL A 541 20.26 9.75 -23.35
C VAL A 541 19.29 9.68 -22.16
N ALA A 542 19.62 8.85 -21.18
CA ALA A 542 18.89 8.73 -19.92
C ALA A 542 19.45 9.72 -18.89
N GLN A 543 18.65 10.69 -18.45
CA GLN A 543 19.04 11.64 -17.41
C GLN A 543 19.12 10.97 -16.04
N LYS A 544 20.09 11.37 -15.21
CA LYS A 544 20.34 10.77 -13.88
C LYS A 544 19.35 11.22 -12.81
N GLU A 545 18.94 12.48 -12.87
CA GLU A 545 18.10 13.13 -11.86
C GLU A 545 16.62 12.91 -12.15
N MET A 546 15.83 12.81 -11.08
CA MET A 546 14.37 12.80 -11.16
C MET A 546 13.86 14.23 -11.35
N LEU A 547 12.71 14.36 -12.00
CA LEU A 547 12.06 15.65 -12.13
C LEU A 547 11.53 16.14 -10.77
N PRO A 548 11.50 17.46 -10.51
CA PRO A 548 11.00 18.00 -9.25
C PRO A 548 9.59 17.51 -8.94
N GLN A 549 9.35 17.13 -7.69
CA GLN A 549 8.05 16.65 -7.20
C GLN A 549 7.51 15.43 -7.99
N SER A 550 8.40 14.66 -8.63
CA SER A 550 8.08 13.49 -9.44
C SER A 550 9.12 12.40 -9.27
N THR A 551 8.73 11.14 -9.48
CA THR A 551 9.64 10.00 -9.56
C THR A 551 9.93 9.59 -11.01
N GLU A 552 9.61 10.45 -11.99
CA GLU A 552 9.92 10.26 -13.39
C GLU A 552 11.30 10.86 -13.74
N ARG A 553 12.00 10.22 -14.66
CA ARG A 553 13.27 10.65 -15.26
C ARG A 553 13.08 10.82 -16.75
N ILE A 554 13.89 11.70 -17.35
CA ILE A 554 13.84 11.95 -18.79
C ILE A 554 14.72 10.94 -19.53
N VAL A 555 14.14 10.28 -20.53
CA VAL A 555 14.87 9.58 -21.59
C VAL A 555 14.71 10.39 -22.88
N GLU A 556 15.77 11.05 -23.30
CA GLU A 556 15.81 11.80 -24.56
C GLU A 556 16.12 10.86 -25.71
N VAL A 557 15.26 10.85 -26.73
CA VAL A 557 15.36 10.04 -27.96
C VAL A 557 15.45 10.99 -29.15
N GLN A 558 16.60 11.05 -29.82
CA GLN A 558 16.87 11.97 -30.92
C GLN A 558 17.19 11.22 -32.21
N GLY A 559 16.37 11.38 -33.25
CA GLY A 559 16.58 10.73 -34.55
C GLY A 559 15.56 11.18 -35.59
N THR A 560 15.52 10.50 -36.74
CA THR A 560 14.47 10.74 -37.76
C THR A 560 13.11 10.23 -37.24
N PRO A 561 11.97 10.69 -37.79
CA PRO A 561 10.65 10.20 -37.37
C PRO A 561 10.54 8.66 -37.38
N GLU A 562 11.06 8.02 -38.43
CA GLU A 562 11.06 6.57 -38.58
C GLU A 562 11.95 5.88 -37.54
N GLY A 563 13.08 6.50 -37.18
CA GLY A 563 13.94 6.01 -36.11
C GLY A 563 13.27 6.14 -34.74
N ILE A 564 12.59 7.25 -34.48
CA ILE A 564 11.85 7.49 -33.22
C ILE A 564 10.73 6.47 -33.05
N GLU A 565 10.01 6.13 -34.12
CA GLU A 565 8.98 5.08 -34.12
C GLU A 565 9.56 3.74 -33.64
N LYS A 566 10.66 3.30 -34.26
CA LYS A 566 11.35 2.05 -33.89
C LYS A 566 11.89 2.08 -32.46
N ALA A 567 12.45 3.21 -32.03
CA ALA A 567 12.98 3.36 -30.68
C ALA A 567 11.87 3.27 -29.62
N ILE A 568 10.74 3.94 -29.85
CA ILE A 568 9.61 3.96 -28.92
C ILE A 568 8.91 2.60 -28.87
N TRP A 569 8.86 1.89 -30.00
CA TRP A 569 8.42 0.50 -30.04
C TRP A 569 9.25 -0.39 -29.11
N GLU A 570 10.59 -0.35 -29.23
CA GLU A 570 11.47 -1.15 -28.38
C GLU A 570 11.47 -0.70 -26.90
N ILE A 571 11.38 0.60 -26.63
CA ILE A 571 11.19 1.13 -25.27
C ILE A 571 9.88 0.63 -24.68
N GLY A 572 8.79 0.68 -25.45
CA GLY A 572 7.48 0.25 -25.01
C GLY A 572 7.41 -1.24 -24.73
N LYS A 573 8.09 -2.10 -25.52
CA LYS A 573 8.30 -3.51 -25.17
C LYS A 573 8.97 -3.66 -23.81
N CYS A 574 10.07 -2.95 -23.58
CA CYS A 574 10.78 -2.99 -22.29
C CYS A 574 9.89 -2.57 -21.11
N LEU A 575 9.05 -1.54 -21.31
CA LEU A 575 8.12 -1.04 -20.30
C LEU A 575 6.93 -1.98 -20.06
N LEU A 576 6.45 -2.67 -21.11
CA LEU A 576 5.38 -3.64 -21.01
C LEU A 576 5.84 -4.94 -20.36
N ASP A 577 7.09 -5.34 -20.58
CA ASP A 577 7.68 -6.53 -19.95
C ASP A 577 7.96 -6.31 -18.45
N ASP A 578 8.22 -5.06 -18.05
CA ASP A 578 8.52 -4.65 -16.67
C ASP A 578 7.49 -3.65 -16.12
N TRP A 579 6.23 -3.80 -16.55
CA TRP A 579 5.15 -2.85 -16.21
C TRP A 579 4.88 -2.75 -14.71
N GLN A 580 5.14 -3.83 -13.96
CA GLN A 580 4.96 -3.92 -12.51
C GLN A 580 5.84 -2.89 -11.77
N ARG A 581 7.07 -2.65 -12.24
CA ARG A 581 7.97 -1.64 -11.63
C ARG A 581 7.50 -0.20 -11.88
N GLY A 582 6.60 0.02 -12.84
CA GLY A 582 5.98 1.32 -13.09
C GLY A 582 4.86 1.68 -12.11
N GLN A 583 4.36 0.71 -11.32
CA GLN A 583 3.30 0.97 -10.33
C GLN A 583 3.80 1.89 -9.21
N GLY A 584 2.98 2.88 -8.83
CA GLY A 584 3.33 3.86 -7.79
C GLY A 584 4.18 5.05 -8.26
N THR A 585 4.35 5.24 -9.58
CA THR A 585 5.09 6.38 -10.13
C THR A 585 4.36 7.70 -9.87
N VAL A 586 5.03 8.65 -9.22
CA VAL A 586 4.55 10.03 -9.06
C VAL A 586 4.83 10.80 -10.35
N LEU A 587 3.77 11.12 -11.08
CA LEU A 587 3.81 11.75 -12.38
C LEU A 587 4.23 13.23 -12.30
N TYR A 588 5.16 13.66 -13.16
CA TYR A 588 5.55 15.05 -13.30
C TYR A 588 4.36 15.90 -13.76
N ASN A 589 4.13 17.00 -13.06
CA ASN A 589 3.14 18.00 -13.40
C ASN A 589 3.81 19.38 -13.47
N PRO A 590 3.76 20.10 -14.61
CA PRO A 590 4.37 21.42 -14.73
C PRO A 590 3.74 22.42 -13.74
N ALA A 591 4.51 22.91 -12.77
CA ALA A 591 4.07 23.87 -11.76
C ALA A 591 5.08 25.03 -11.62
N VAL A 592 4.59 26.22 -11.25
CA VAL A 592 5.40 27.45 -11.18
C VAL A 592 6.42 27.33 -10.03
N ARG A 593 7.71 27.41 -10.36
CA ARG A 593 8.77 27.59 -9.35
C ARG A 593 8.75 29.04 -8.88
N VAL A 594 8.59 29.27 -7.58
CA VAL A 594 8.88 30.58 -6.97
C VAL A 594 10.40 30.67 -6.80
N SER A 595 11.08 31.38 -7.70
CA SER A 595 12.50 31.72 -7.53
C SER A 595 12.61 33.11 -6.91
N LEU A 596 13.15 33.19 -5.68
CA LEU A 596 13.71 34.43 -5.16
C LEU A 596 14.93 34.82 -6.03
N GLY A 597 15.04 36.11 -6.33
CA GLY A 597 15.83 36.65 -7.43
C GLY A 597 17.33 36.45 -7.34
N GLY A 598 17.95 36.13 -8.48
CA GLY A 598 19.39 36.23 -8.68
C GLY A 598 19.82 37.67 -8.96
N SER A 599 20.92 38.08 -8.35
CA SER A 599 21.65 39.31 -8.67
C SER A 599 23.09 38.96 -9.01
N GLY A 600 23.46 39.12 -10.29
CA GLY A 600 24.71 39.69 -10.82
C GLY A 600 26.10 39.23 -10.34
N PRO A 601 27.14 39.39 -11.18
CA PRO A 601 28.44 38.77 -10.97
C PRO A 601 29.29 39.42 -9.88
N VAL A 602 30.12 38.56 -9.28
CA VAL A 602 31.09 38.80 -8.22
C VAL A 602 32.10 39.88 -8.63
N ASN A 603 32.30 40.88 -7.76
CA ASN A 603 33.52 41.69 -7.76
C ASN A 603 34.12 41.72 -6.35
N ASN A 604 35.39 41.30 -6.26
CA ASN A 604 36.18 41.22 -5.04
C ASN A 604 36.50 42.63 -4.52
N ASN A 605 36.22 42.91 -3.24
CA ASN A 605 37.18 43.66 -2.43
C ASN A 605 37.01 43.48 -0.90
N ALA A 606 38.17 43.28 -0.28
CA ALA A 606 38.60 43.31 1.11
C ALA A 606 37.72 43.92 2.23
N GLY A 607 37.84 43.35 3.44
CA GLY A 607 37.67 44.09 4.71
C GLY A 607 37.30 43.23 5.92
N ALA A 608 38.26 43.04 6.84
CA ALA A 608 38.14 42.30 8.10
C ALA A 608 37.48 43.15 9.24
N PRO A 609 37.39 42.70 10.52
CA PRO A 609 36.15 42.69 11.30
C PRO A 609 36.10 43.70 12.46
N GLY A 610 34.92 43.90 13.06
CA GLY A 610 34.76 44.67 14.30
C GLY A 610 33.49 44.29 15.08
N GLY A 611 33.66 43.82 16.31
CA GLY A 611 32.59 43.38 17.20
C GLY A 611 31.90 44.50 18.00
N GLY A 612 30.90 44.11 18.80
CA GLY A 612 30.26 45.01 19.77
C GLY A 612 29.12 44.32 20.54
N TYR A 613 29.31 44.20 21.85
CA TYR A 613 28.36 43.70 22.86
C TYR A 613 27.32 44.76 23.30
N GLY A 614 26.16 44.29 23.80
CA GLY A 614 25.23 45.01 24.68
C GLY A 614 23.76 44.77 24.28
N GLY A 615 22.78 44.41 25.13
CA GLY A 615 22.67 44.36 26.59
C GLY A 615 21.42 45.13 27.06
N GLY A 616 20.42 44.42 27.63
CA GLY A 616 19.23 44.96 28.34
C GLY A 616 17.97 45.09 27.48
N GLY A 617 16.80 44.49 27.76
CA GLY A 617 15.94 44.55 28.97
C GLY A 617 14.73 45.45 28.61
N GLY A 618 13.43 45.16 28.80
CA GLY A 618 12.66 44.13 29.49
C GLY A 618 11.14 44.41 29.34
N ARG A 619 10.32 43.50 29.87
CA ARG A 619 8.93 43.64 30.41
C ARG A 619 7.70 43.79 29.48
N SER A 620 7.00 42.65 29.38
CA SER A 620 5.56 42.34 29.52
C SER A 620 4.53 43.44 29.90
N TYR A 621 3.36 43.40 29.23
CA TYR A 621 2.03 43.44 29.86
C TYR A 621 0.99 42.65 29.03
N ASN A 622 0.19 41.84 29.73
CA ASN A 622 -1.06 41.22 29.24
C ASN A 622 -2.22 42.23 29.29
N ARG A 623 -3.13 42.21 28.29
CA ARG A 623 -4.54 42.57 28.50
C ARG A 623 -5.47 41.85 27.50
N THR A 624 -6.56 41.37 28.10
CA THR A 624 -7.68 40.53 27.66
C THR A 624 -8.76 41.26 26.84
N GLY A 625 -9.55 40.54 26.03
CA GLY A 625 -10.95 40.92 25.73
C GLY A 625 -11.53 40.53 24.36
N ASN A 626 -12.55 39.65 24.37
CA ASN A 626 -13.57 39.36 23.34
C ASN A 626 -14.19 40.65 22.73
N GLY A 627 -14.85 40.76 21.57
CA GLY A 627 -15.42 39.86 20.55
C GLY A 627 -16.56 40.63 19.81
N ALA A 628 -16.85 40.28 18.55
CA ALA A 628 -18.05 40.63 17.72
C ALA A 628 -18.25 42.12 17.29
N ASP A 629 -18.89 42.51 16.18
CA ASP A 629 -19.25 41.95 14.87
C ASP A 629 -19.93 43.10 14.05
N PHE A 630 -19.98 42.98 12.72
CA PHE A 630 -20.84 43.65 11.71
C PHE A 630 -20.70 45.13 11.22
N SER A 631 -20.60 45.20 9.87
CA SER A 631 -21.32 46.05 8.89
C SER A 631 -20.84 47.47 8.50
N GLU A 632 -20.48 47.61 7.22
CA GLU A 632 -20.49 48.86 6.42
C GLU A 632 -21.93 49.39 6.21
N PRO A 633 -22.09 50.66 5.78
CA PRO A 633 -22.37 50.88 4.35
C PRO A 633 -21.78 52.17 3.72
N SER A 634 -21.31 52.02 2.47
CA SER A 634 -21.38 52.90 1.28
C SER A 634 -21.41 54.45 1.36
N GLY A 635 -20.54 55.08 0.56
CA GLY A 635 -20.74 56.43 -0.02
C GLY A 635 -19.45 57.07 -0.57
N GLY A 636 -19.28 57.09 -1.90
CA GLY A 636 -18.04 57.50 -2.56
C GLY A 636 -17.98 58.96 -3.06
N TYR A 637 -16.76 59.42 -3.42
CA TYR A 637 -16.50 60.42 -4.47
C TYR A 637 -15.04 60.30 -4.99
N ASN A 638 -14.91 60.40 -6.32
CA ASN A 638 -13.70 60.32 -7.15
C ASN A 638 -12.62 61.40 -6.87
N ARG A 639 -11.32 61.04 -6.95
CA ARG A 639 -10.36 61.54 -7.98
C ARG A 639 -8.90 61.04 -7.78
N ARG A 640 -8.44 60.33 -8.82
CA ARG A 640 -7.11 60.32 -9.49
C ARG A 640 -5.82 60.00 -8.70
N SER A 641 -5.33 58.79 -8.98
CA SER A 641 -3.97 58.43 -9.45
C SER A 641 -2.76 59.12 -8.81
N SER A 642 -2.01 58.36 -8.02
CA SER A 642 -0.59 58.05 -8.23
C SER A 642 -0.18 56.95 -7.26
N GLY A 643 0.57 55.97 -7.77
CA GLY A 643 1.02 54.81 -7.01
C GLY A 643 2.01 55.20 -5.92
N ASP A 644 1.80 54.66 -4.73
CA ASP A 644 2.87 54.20 -3.84
C ASP A 644 2.23 53.37 -2.72
N GLY A 645 2.29 52.05 -2.90
CA GLY A 645 1.87 51.06 -1.93
C GLY A 645 2.96 50.00 -1.80
N ALA A 646 4.18 50.44 -1.45
CA ALA A 646 5.28 49.54 -1.14
C ALA A 646 5.58 49.57 0.36
N ASN A 647 5.77 48.36 0.89
CA ASN A 647 6.36 48.04 2.19
C ASN A 647 5.49 48.23 3.45
N ARG A 648 4.48 47.35 3.57
CA ARG A 648 4.47 46.47 4.73
C ARG A 648 5.06 45.13 4.31
N ASN A 649 6.35 44.94 4.59
CA ASN A 649 6.99 43.63 4.47
C ASN A 649 6.16 42.62 5.29
N LEU A 650 5.55 41.68 4.58
CA LEU A 650 5.12 40.42 5.20
C LEU A 650 6.37 39.77 5.80
N PRO A 651 6.30 39.19 7.01
CA PRO A 651 7.40 38.36 7.49
C PRO A 651 7.71 37.32 6.42
N LEU A 652 8.93 37.33 5.89
CA LEU A 652 9.42 36.30 4.97
C LEU A 652 9.81 35.03 5.72
N VAL A 653 9.69 35.07 7.04
CA VAL A 653 10.22 34.11 7.97
C VAL A 653 9.19 33.90 9.10
N THR A 654 8.94 32.66 9.49
CA THR A 654 8.12 32.34 10.68
C THR A 654 8.80 32.84 11.96
N ASP A 655 8.09 32.91 13.09
CA ASP A 655 8.70 33.26 14.40
C ASP A 655 9.87 32.32 14.80
N GLU A 656 10.00 31.17 14.12
CA GLU A 656 11.04 30.16 14.31
C GLU A 656 12.19 30.22 13.27
N GLY A 657 12.18 31.18 12.35
CA GLY A 657 13.30 31.35 11.40
C GLY A 657 13.14 30.65 10.05
N GLU A 658 11.96 30.07 9.73
CA GLU A 658 11.74 29.32 8.47
C GLU A 658 11.17 30.18 7.34
N GLU A 659 11.67 30.01 6.11
CA GLU A 659 11.16 30.70 4.91
C GLU A 659 9.68 30.38 4.66
N ILE A 660 8.86 31.42 4.54
CA ILE A 660 7.43 31.28 4.27
C ILE A 660 7.21 31.09 2.77
N GLN A 661 6.65 29.95 2.41
CA GLN A 661 6.26 29.59 1.05
C GLN A 661 4.75 29.78 0.86
N THR A 662 4.35 30.09 -0.37
CA THR A 662 2.94 30.18 -0.75
C THR A 662 2.63 29.12 -1.80
N GLN A 663 1.58 28.34 -1.57
CA GLN A 663 1.10 27.28 -2.45
C GLN A 663 -0.38 27.51 -2.77
N ASN A 664 -0.76 27.32 -4.03
CA ASN A 664 -2.15 27.47 -4.47
C ASN A 664 -2.69 26.14 -4.99
N ILE A 665 -3.91 25.79 -4.59
CA ILE A 665 -4.64 24.63 -5.12
C ILE A 665 -6.05 25.03 -5.53
N SER A 666 -6.62 24.32 -6.50
CA SER A 666 -7.98 24.53 -6.97
C SER A 666 -8.86 23.37 -6.56
N ILE A 667 -10.05 23.69 -6.02
CA ILE A 667 -10.97 22.69 -5.47
C ILE A 667 -12.38 22.98 -6.02
N PRO A 668 -13.10 21.97 -6.55
CA PRO A 668 -14.48 22.13 -7.02
C PRO A 668 -15.39 22.76 -5.96
N SER A 669 -16.21 23.75 -6.35
CA SER A 669 -17.04 24.54 -5.42
C SER A 669 -17.99 23.68 -4.59
N ASP A 670 -18.47 22.58 -5.15
CA ASP A 670 -19.37 21.62 -4.48
C ASP A 670 -18.66 20.77 -3.41
N MET A 671 -17.32 20.75 -3.42
CA MET A 671 -16.48 20.09 -2.41
C MET A 671 -15.86 21.07 -1.43
N VAL A 672 -15.89 22.38 -1.68
CA VAL A 672 -15.37 23.37 -0.73
C VAL A 672 -16.15 23.37 0.59
N GLY A 673 -17.45 23.07 0.56
CA GLY A 673 -18.29 23.00 1.75
C GLY A 673 -17.79 21.97 2.78
N CYS A 674 -17.31 20.80 2.33
CA CYS A 674 -16.81 19.76 3.24
C CYS A 674 -15.48 20.15 3.89
N ILE A 675 -14.65 20.93 3.18
CA ILE A 675 -13.37 21.44 3.69
C ILE A 675 -13.58 22.58 4.69
N ILE A 676 -14.50 23.50 4.41
CA ILE A 676 -14.80 24.62 5.32
C ILE A 676 -15.43 24.08 6.61
N GLY A 677 -16.35 23.12 6.50
CA GLY A 677 -17.11 22.58 7.61
C GLY A 677 -18.19 23.55 8.12
N ARG A 678 -19.11 23.05 8.96
CA ARG A 678 -20.19 23.89 9.53
C ARG A 678 -19.59 25.02 10.37
N GLY A 679 -19.91 26.27 10.02
CA GLY A 679 -19.37 27.46 10.69
C GLY A 679 -17.87 27.69 10.50
N GLY A 680 -17.21 27.05 9.51
CA GLY A 680 -15.77 27.21 9.30
C GLY A 680 -14.89 26.44 10.30
N THR A 681 -15.49 25.55 11.10
CA THR A 681 -14.81 24.76 12.14
C THR A 681 -13.65 23.94 11.57
N LYS A 682 -13.88 23.26 10.45
CA LYS A 682 -12.93 22.30 9.86
C LYS A 682 -11.75 22.99 9.20
N ILE A 683 -11.98 24.07 8.43
CA ILE A 683 -10.85 24.85 7.89
C ILE A 683 -10.05 25.55 9.00
N SER A 684 -10.71 25.95 10.09
CA SER A 684 -10.02 26.53 11.25
C SER A 684 -9.13 25.51 11.95
N GLU A 685 -9.57 24.25 12.04
CA GLU A 685 -8.78 23.14 12.55
C GLU A 685 -7.59 22.82 11.63
N ILE A 686 -7.79 22.79 10.31
CA ILE A 686 -6.72 22.58 9.33
C ILE A 686 -5.66 23.68 9.46
N ARG A 687 -6.06 24.96 9.54
CA ARG A 687 -5.14 26.08 9.79
C ARG A 687 -4.36 25.91 11.09
N ARG A 688 -5.04 25.55 12.19
CA ARG A 688 -4.41 25.37 13.51
C ARG A 688 -3.45 24.18 13.56
N SER A 689 -3.81 23.06 12.95
CA SER A 689 -3.01 21.83 12.98
C SER A 689 -1.82 21.86 12.02
N SER A 690 -1.98 22.53 10.87
CA SER A 690 -0.90 22.74 9.91
C SER A 690 0.03 23.89 10.30
N GLY A 691 -0.44 24.88 11.06
CA GLY A 691 0.27 26.14 11.28
C GLY A 691 0.29 27.06 10.05
N ALA A 692 -0.33 26.64 8.93
CA ALA A 692 -0.37 27.41 7.70
C ALA A 692 -1.58 28.38 7.67
N ARG A 693 -1.35 29.55 7.08
CA ARG A 693 -2.40 30.52 6.78
C ARG A 693 -3.06 30.17 5.46
N ILE A 694 -4.29 29.65 5.54
CA ILE A 694 -5.06 29.22 4.37
C ILE A 694 -6.13 30.26 4.03
N SER A 695 -6.14 30.82 2.83
CA SER A 695 -7.17 31.71 2.29
C SER A 695 -7.98 31.00 1.21
N ILE A 696 -9.30 31.22 1.16
CA ILE A 696 -10.19 30.60 0.18
C ILE A 696 -10.85 31.71 -0.63
N ALA A 697 -10.73 31.67 -1.95
CA ALA A 697 -11.36 32.62 -2.85
C ALA A 697 -12.89 32.58 -2.67
N LYS A 698 -13.54 33.75 -2.55
CA LYS A 698 -14.99 33.85 -2.29
C LYS A 698 -15.86 33.39 -3.48
N ALA A 699 -15.34 33.52 -4.69
CA ALA A 699 -15.99 33.08 -5.92
C ALA A 699 -15.10 32.06 -6.65
N PRO A 700 -15.67 31.21 -7.53
CA PRO A 700 -14.90 30.38 -8.45
C PRO A 700 -13.95 31.25 -9.28
N HIS A 701 -12.75 30.76 -9.54
CA HIS A 701 -11.73 31.49 -10.30
C HIS A 701 -11.77 31.18 -11.81
N ASP A 702 -12.64 30.26 -12.22
CA ASP A 702 -12.79 29.81 -13.59
C ASP A 702 -14.24 29.37 -13.89
N GLU A 703 -14.55 29.18 -15.18
CA GLU A 703 -15.88 28.73 -15.67
C GLU A 703 -16.19 27.27 -15.29
N THR A 704 -15.22 26.52 -14.77
CA THR A 704 -15.38 25.12 -14.34
C THR A 704 -16.00 24.99 -12.95
N GLY A 705 -16.13 26.10 -12.23
CA GLY A 705 -16.71 26.12 -10.90
C GLY A 705 -15.70 25.75 -9.80
N GLU A 706 -14.39 25.87 -10.01
CA GLU A 706 -13.38 25.60 -8.99
C GLU A 706 -13.02 26.87 -8.19
N ARG A 707 -12.85 26.73 -6.88
CA ARG A 707 -12.39 27.80 -5.98
C ARG A 707 -10.93 27.59 -5.61
N MET A 708 -10.18 28.68 -5.66
CA MET A 708 -8.76 28.68 -5.30
C MET A 708 -8.56 28.75 -3.79
N PHE A 709 -7.66 27.92 -3.29
CA PHE A 709 -7.14 27.94 -1.94
C PHE A 709 -5.67 28.38 -2.00
N THR A 710 -5.31 29.38 -1.21
CA THR A 710 -3.94 29.87 -1.05
C THR A 710 -3.46 29.49 0.34
N ILE A 711 -2.43 28.66 0.42
CA ILE A 711 -1.83 28.15 1.65
C ILE A 711 -0.48 28.84 1.80
N MET A 712 -0.24 29.47 2.94
CA MET A 712 0.99 30.23 3.18
C MET A 712 1.55 29.91 4.57
N GLY A 713 2.80 29.47 4.63
CA GLY A 713 3.45 28.93 5.83
C GLY A 713 4.83 28.36 5.47
N SER A 714 5.53 27.77 6.44
CA SER A 714 6.77 27.06 6.12
C SER A 714 6.51 25.85 5.21
N ALA A 715 7.56 25.29 4.60
CA ALA A 715 7.43 24.14 3.70
C ALA A 715 6.68 22.97 4.39
N GLN A 716 7.02 22.70 5.65
CA GLN A 716 6.38 21.65 6.46
C GLN A 716 4.93 22.00 6.82
N ALA A 717 4.64 23.26 7.14
CA ALA A 717 3.29 23.73 7.42
C ALA A 717 2.38 23.62 6.18
N ASN A 718 2.90 24.00 5.00
CA ASN A 718 2.17 23.94 3.75
C ASN A 718 1.91 22.50 3.29
N GLU A 719 2.91 21.62 3.40
CA GLU A 719 2.75 20.19 3.07
C GLU A 719 1.70 19.53 3.97
N LYS A 720 1.74 19.82 5.28
CA LYS A 720 0.74 19.34 6.23
C LYS A 720 -0.66 19.90 5.95
N ALA A 721 -0.77 21.17 5.56
CA ALA A 721 -2.03 21.77 5.15
C ALA A 721 -2.59 21.12 3.88
N LEU A 722 -1.76 20.89 2.86
CA LEU A 722 -2.15 20.21 1.63
C LEU A 722 -2.68 18.80 1.90
N TYR A 723 -1.94 18.03 2.71
CA TYR A 723 -2.33 16.67 3.08
C TYR A 723 -3.72 16.64 3.73
N LEU A 724 -3.93 17.49 4.74
CA LEU A 724 -5.22 17.58 5.44
C LEU A 724 -6.36 18.04 4.52
N LEU A 725 -6.09 18.92 3.55
CA LEU A 725 -7.09 19.35 2.57
C LEU A 725 -7.47 18.20 1.62
N TYR A 726 -6.49 17.43 1.12
CA TYR A 726 -6.75 16.30 0.22
C TYR A 726 -7.41 15.11 0.92
N GLU A 727 -7.01 14.78 2.14
CA GLU A 727 -7.64 13.73 2.95
C GLU A 727 -9.14 13.99 3.12
N ASN A 728 -9.51 15.25 3.37
CA ASN A 728 -10.90 15.66 3.49
C ASN A 728 -11.68 15.58 2.17
N LEU A 729 -11.02 15.85 1.05
CA LEU A 729 -11.61 15.67 -0.27
C LEU A 729 -11.83 14.20 -0.61
N GLU A 730 -10.88 13.33 -0.30
CA GLU A 730 -10.99 11.89 -0.53
C GLU A 730 -12.06 11.25 0.36
N ALA A 731 -12.13 11.65 1.63
CA ALA A 731 -13.18 11.19 2.53
C ALA A 731 -14.59 11.56 2.02
N GLU A 732 -14.78 12.77 1.49
CA GLU A 732 -16.07 13.18 0.92
C GLU A 732 -16.37 12.44 -0.40
N LYS A 733 -15.36 12.17 -1.24
CA LYS A 733 -15.53 11.35 -2.45
C LYS A 733 -15.95 9.92 -2.12
N MET A 734 -15.33 9.29 -1.11
CA MET A 734 -15.72 7.95 -0.65
C MET A 734 -17.13 7.93 -0.04
N ARG A 735 -17.52 8.99 0.67
CA ARG A 735 -18.89 9.10 1.22
C ARG A 735 -19.94 9.18 0.10
N ARG A 736 -19.65 9.91 -0.98
CA ARG A 736 -20.55 10.05 -2.14
C ARG A 736 -20.64 8.77 -2.98
N SER A 737 -19.58 7.96 -3.04
CA SER A 737 -19.62 6.67 -3.77
C SER A 737 -20.33 5.54 -3.01
N GLN A 738 -20.57 5.70 -1.70
CA GLN A 738 -21.26 4.72 -0.85
C GLN A 738 -22.76 5.02 -0.66
N GLN A 739 -23.26 6.15 -1.18
CA GLN A 739 -24.70 6.40 -1.22
C GLN A 739 -25.29 5.68 -2.44
N PRO A 740 -26.37 4.89 -2.30
CA PRO A 740 -27.06 4.33 -3.45
C PRO A 740 -27.51 5.50 -4.34
N GLN A 741 -27.16 5.45 -5.62
CA GLN A 741 -27.70 6.36 -6.61
C GLN A 741 -29.22 6.12 -6.66
N GLU A 742 -30.00 7.12 -6.23
CA GLU A 742 -31.46 7.18 -6.47
C GLU A 742 -31.77 7.33 -7.96
#